data_AF-A0A842N777-F1
#
_entry.id   AF-A0A842N777-F1
#
_cell.length_a   1.000
_cell.length_b   1.000
_cell.length_c   1.000
_cell.angle_alpha   90.00
_cell.angle_beta   90.00
_cell.angle_gamma   90.00
#
_symmetry.space_group_name_H-M   'P 1'
#
loop_
_entity.id
_entity.type
_entity.pdbx_description
1 polymer ?
#
loop_
_entity_poly.entity_id
_entity_poly.type
_entity_poly.pdbx_seq_one_letter_code
_entity_poly.pdbx_strand_id
1 'polypeptide(L)'
;MSGDEVPLAPLQLQPKAWDENELIIHIVERYFNRFDDEIGSELRWHVSPISGSVNDSINELDASLRSHGLRATIKVGEPYLLSLYDVREVPSREQTTFVETLIWLMTAVFTLTLGAAWVSFQDSSTSWFHEEVLVTSLKFFALPMMSALAVTSFIRKWKFSQMGVDVGHFLPAFAPVIFYSKSIMYWPFGLMGFFNQKEMAVEAWPNRKAQLVSGLLVPSCLISMGLIFSIAGILMTSNEAPDFSGIPAIIQLNAITHLILSFLISPEELVVRTVWLHPLALAGQALMTFGWILLIPIPAFPGYRALSAIVGSEKMNESSTELSLYGLFLMALVATLLTSGYTPWIFLLMLGVWRIFSENTQIASGLVIDESSDLDGNLGFRSFSVIVLALFLTFPGMATVVGYENWEEGLALEWEEELVLSVGEEWSHKFKIELEGVQSRDVSISAWTAPPRDDWGIALSCGGITQPLPAECHLGIVDLLNDAEFEITTNISENSTDLIPTSIKLFIDDGSERVIKTIQLSPKTNFMPIQSNWILEPTFDGLSACINMSVIDERPTGNFSTGSHLWNVEKPAAGLFTVESGNEICLTGPSYGRLVLERDSWGEVLPLLFMSDDGEDTAWPIRIDNPSYTLPVPQNGWLLTGKETNIPPWLTDGNHLAWGEESQLCLSQTARPVTSIEGNYSWDVSTQIEIIIPDLSNESNLSFNPPLDGVIAVCDDTNMPPVKFNFTTSKGPPVAVKSDDAIIWGWGSRPLQSGVYEIINLGDVDISITALIHHSIDYNLSGWVDHQNDVIPVGGSLLLNLTTTFNSSETYQVAWLSTDNEAGTYDSIKLNLAAWCRQGDDLNQDDGEINCVLEEA
;
A
#
# COMPACT_ATOMS: atom_id res chain seq x y z
N MET A 1 -48.96 61.21 -73.47
CA MET A 1 -48.49 59.84 -73.16
C MET A 1 -47.03 59.98 -72.82
N SER A 2 -46.72 60.38 -71.58
CA SER A 2 -46.71 59.59 -70.32
C SER A 2 -45.34 58.94 -70.15
N GLY A 3 -44.54 59.24 -69.14
CA GLY A 3 -44.80 59.98 -67.91
C GLY A 3 -43.84 59.45 -66.86
N ASP A 4 -43.22 60.38 -66.13
CA ASP A 4 -42.55 60.19 -64.84
C ASP A 4 -41.10 59.71 -64.84
N GLU A 5 -40.21 60.49 -65.48
CA GLU A 5 -38.90 60.75 -64.88
C GLU A 5 -39.10 61.85 -63.84
N VAL A 6 -39.19 61.47 -62.56
CA VAL A 6 -39.15 62.44 -61.46
C VAL A 6 -37.77 63.10 -61.50
N PRO A 7 -37.66 64.42 -61.74
CA PRO A 7 -36.39 65.10 -61.68
C PRO A 7 -35.88 65.02 -60.25
N LEU A 8 -34.76 64.31 -60.05
CA LEU A 8 -34.05 64.28 -58.77
C LEU A 8 -33.80 65.73 -58.33
N ALA A 9 -34.36 66.12 -57.19
CA ALA A 9 -34.13 67.42 -56.62
C ALA A 9 -32.62 67.62 -56.43
N PRO A 10 -32.05 68.77 -56.84
CA PRO A 10 -30.63 69.02 -56.67
C PRO A 10 -30.27 68.88 -55.19
N LEU A 11 -29.27 68.03 -54.89
CA LEU A 11 -28.69 67.91 -53.56
C LEU A 11 -28.28 69.32 -53.10
N GLN A 12 -28.96 69.85 -52.08
CA GLN A 12 -28.56 71.11 -51.47
C GLN A 12 -27.22 70.90 -50.78
N LEU A 13 -26.13 71.28 -51.45
CA LEU A 13 -24.82 71.39 -50.84
C LEU A 13 -24.91 72.46 -49.75
N GLN A 14 -24.74 72.05 -48.51
CA GLN A 14 -24.65 72.99 -47.40
C GLN A 14 -23.44 73.92 -47.61
N PRO A 15 -23.56 75.22 -47.27
CA PRO A 15 -22.54 76.23 -47.55
C PRO A 15 -21.25 76.09 -46.72
N LYS A 16 -21.20 75.16 -45.77
CA LYS A 16 -20.05 74.92 -44.88
C LYS A 16 -19.83 73.41 -44.76
N ALA A 17 -18.56 72.98 -44.88
CA ALA A 17 -18.20 71.60 -44.57
C ALA A 17 -18.38 71.37 -43.07
N TRP A 18 -19.09 70.31 -42.70
CA TRP A 18 -19.27 69.91 -41.30
C TRP A 18 -17.93 69.51 -40.69
N ASP A 19 -17.74 69.90 -39.43
CA ASP A 19 -16.72 69.29 -38.58
C ASP A 19 -17.09 67.82 -38.29
N GLU A 20 -16.13 66.97 -37.93
CA GLU A 20 -16.38 65.53 -37.70
C GLU A 20 -17.45 65.33 -36.62
N ASN A 21 -17.41 66.16 -35.56
CA ASN A 21 -18.42 66.16 -34.51
C ASN A 21 -19.80 66.65 -34.99
N GLU A 22 -19.87 67.66 -35.86
CA GLU A 22 -21.14 68.15 -36.42
C GLU A 22 -21.82 67.10 -37.31
N LEU A 23 -21.02 66.36 -38.10
CA LEU A 23 -21.51 65.25 -38.92
C LEU A 23 -22.11 64.14 -38.04
N ILE A 24 -21.39 63.74 -36.98
CA ILE A 24 -21.84 62.68 -36.06
C ILE A 24 -23.15 63.09 -35.37
N ILE A 25 -23.25 64.33 -34.88
CA ILE A 25 -24.47 64.86 -34.25
C ILE A 25 -25.66 64.78 -35.21
N HIS A 26 -25.49 65.19 -36.48
CA HIS A 26 -26.57 65.10 -37.46
C HIS A 26 -26.96 63.66 -37.83
N ILE A 27 -26.02 62.71 -37.81
CA ILE A 27 -26.35 61.29 -37.98
C ILE A 27 -27.20 60.80 -36.80
N VAL A 28 -26.87 61.17 -35.57
CA VAL A 28 -27.63 60.81 -34.36
C VAL A 28 -29.03 61.43 -34.37
N GLU A 29 -29.17 62.70 -34.74
CA GLU A 29 -30.44 63.43 -34.83
C GLU A 29 -31.43 62.86 -35.86
N ARG A 30 -30.97 62.00 -36.79
CA ARG A 30 -31.88 61.27 -37.70
C ARG A 30 -32.67 60.18 -36.99
N TYR A 31 -32.15 59.61 -35.90
CA TYR A 31 -32.73 58.45 -35.22
C TYR A 31 -33.25 58.80 -33.81
N PHE A 32 -32.64 59.79 -33.15
CA PHE A 32 -32.92 60.16 -31.77
C PHE A 32 -33.10 61.67 -31.59
N ASN A 33 -34.04 62.07 -30.72
CA ASN A 33 -34.17 63.42 -30.19
C ASN A 33 -33.17 63.60 -29.05
N ARG A 34 -32.28 64.60 -29.14
CA ARG A 34 -31.26 64.94 -28.14
C ARG A 34 -31.79 65.98 -27.14
N PHE A 35 -31.55 65.78 -25.84
CA PHE A 35 -31.95 66.71 -24.78
C PHE A 35 -30.75 67.48 -24.19
N ASP A 36 -29.82 66.78 -23.55
CA ASP A 36 -28.68 67.38 -22.84
C ASP A 36 -27.34 66.76 -23.29
N ASP A 37 -26.31 67.61 -23.40
CA ASP A 37 -24.91 67.23 -23.62
C ASP A 37 -24.24 66.97 -22.26
N GLU A 38 -23.67 65.77 -22.07
CA GLU A 38 -22.73 65.57 -20.96
C GLU A 38 -21.37 66.20 -21.29
N ILE A 39 -20.81 66.95 -20.34
CA ILE A 39 -19.49 67.59 -20.50
C ILE A 39 -18.40 66.55 -20.20
N GLY A 40 -17.67 66.10 -21.24
CA GLY A 40 -16.57 65.14 -21.13
C GLY A 40 -15.76 65.02 -22.43
N SER A 41 -14.72 64.19 -22.44
CA SER A 41 -13.93 63.88 -23.64
C SER A 41 -14.61 62.88 -24.59
N GLU A 42 -15.68 62.22 -24.12
CA GLU A 42 -16.46 61.25 -24.88
C GLU A 42 -17.81 61.85 -25.32
N LEU A 43 -18.25 61.51 -26.52
CA LEU A 43 -19.52 61.96 -27.10
C LEU A 43 -20.70 61.21 -26.44
N ARG A 44 -21.39 61.89 -25.50
CA ARG A 44 -22.50 61.32 -24.72
C ARG A 44 -23.70 62.26 -24.65
N TRP A 45 -24.90 61.69 -24.80
CA TRP A 45 -26.15 62.45 -24.89
C TRP A 45 -27.32 61.75 -24.22
N HIS A 46 -28.20 62.53 -23.58
CA HIS A 46 -29.53 62.06 -23.22
C HIS A 46 -30.45 62.11 -24.45
N VAL A 47 -31.01 60.97 -24.83
CA VAL A 47 -31.76 60.77 -26.07
C VAL A 47 -33.10 60.07 -25.86
N SER A 48 -34.05 60.33 -26.77
CA SER A 48 -35.30 59.56 -26.90
C SER A 48 -35.56 59.22 -28.37
N PRO A 49 -36.02 58.01 -28.72
CA PRO A 49 -36.23 57.62 -30.11
C PRO A 49 -37.29 58.51 -30.79
N ILE A 50 -37.05 58.87 -32.05
CA ILE A 50 -37.98 59.71 -32.82
C ILE A 50 -39.26 58.93 -33.19
N SER A 51 -39.10 57.65 -33.54
CA SER A 51 -40.19 56.73 -33.86
C SER A 51 -39.73 55.28 -33.71
N GLY A 52 -40.61 54.39 -33.22
CA GLY A 52 -40.32 52.96 -33.08
C GLY A 52 -39.77 52.56 -31.71
N SER A 53 -39.25 51.33 -31.60
CA SER A 53 -38.59 50.85 -30.38
C SER A 53 -37.17 51.39 -30.29
N VAL A 54 -36.65 51.59 -29.08
CA VAL A 54 -35.26 52.03 -28.85
C VAL A 54 -34.26 51.08 -29.52
N ASN A 55 -34.54 49.77 -29.43
CA ASN A 55 -33.73 48.71 -30.02
C ASN A 55 -33.62 48.84 -31.55
N ASP A 56 -34.70 49.15 -32.26
CA ASP A 56 -34.64 49.27 -33.73
C ASP A 56 -33.84 50.52 -34.12
N SER A 57 -34.09 51.65 -33.46
CA SER A 57 -33.40 52.92 -33.72
C SER A 57 -31.90 52.87 -33.41
N ILE A 58 -31.48 52.16 -32.36
CA ILE A 58 -30.06 52.02 -32.02
C ILE A 58 -29.32 51.08 -32.97
N ASN A 59 -29.97 50.00 -33.40
CA ASN A 59 -29.38 49.06 -34.36
C ASN A 59 -29.19 49.72 -35.74
N GLU A 60 -30.14 50.54 -36.18
CA GLU A 60 -30.00 51.32 -37.42
C GLU A 60 -28.93 52.42 -37.30
N LEU A 61 -28.88 53.11 -36.15
CA LEU A 61 -27.85 54.10 -35.88
C LEU A 61 -26.44 53.47 -35.87
N ASP A 62 -26.26 52.34 -35.15
CA ASP A 62 -25.00 51.60 -35.12
C ASP A 62 -24.59 51.14 -36.52
N ALA A 63 -25.52 50.62 -37.33
CA ALA A 63 -25.24 50.21 -38.71
C ALA A 63 -24.73 51.38 -39.58
N SER A 64 -25.28 52.59 -39.39
CA SER A 64 -24.83 53.81 -40.08
C SER A 64 -23.44 54.26 -39.60
N LEU A 65 -23.21 54.24 -38.28
CA LEU A 65 -21.96 54.68 -37.65
C LEU A 65 -20.79 53.70 -37.85
N ARG A 66 -21.05 52.41 -38.07
CA ARG A 66 -20.03 51.40 -38.42
C ARG A 66 -19.18 51.82 -39.61
N SER A 67 -19.78 52.46 -40.63
CA SER A 67 -19.04 52.95 -41.81
C SER A 67 -18.02 54.04 -41.47
N HIS A 68 -18.18 54.70 -40.33
CA HIS A 68 -17.29 55.72 -39.78
C HIS A 68 -16.43 55.18 -38.64
N GLY A 69 -16.38 53.85 -38.40
CA GLY A 69 -15.57 53.25 -37.32
C GLY A 69 -16.04 53.57 -35.89
N LEU A 70 -17.27 54.09 -35.74
CA LEU A 70 -17.87 54.42 -34.45
C LEU A 70 -18.92 53.38 -34.08
N ARG A 71 -19.04 53.09 -32.78
CA ARG A 71 -20.11 52.23 -32.22
C ARG A 71 -20.98 53.02 -31.28
N ALA A 72 -22.29 52.81 -31.39
CA ALA A 72 -23.26 53.46 -30.53
C ALA A 72 -23.79 52.48 -29.48
N THR A 73 -23.83 52.92 -28.22
CA THR A 73 -24.45 52.15 -27.13
C THR A 73 -25.43 52.98 -26.36
N ILE A 74 -26.56 52.37 -25.99
CA ILE A 74 -27.59 52.98 -25.16
C ILE A 74 -27.64 52.29 -23.80
N LYS A 75 -27.59 53.10 -22.73
CA LYS A 75 -27.81 52.66 -21.34
C LYS A 75 -29.26 52.85 -20.89
N VAL A 76 -29.63 52.13 -19.84
CA VAL A 76 -30.95 52.16 -19.22
C VAL A 76 -31.23 53.54 -18.59
N GLY A 77 -32.42 54.10 -18.85
CA GLY A 77 -32.90 55.36 -18.28
C GLY A 77 -33.83 56.06 -19.27
N GLU A 78 -34.89 56.74 -18.84
CA GLU A 78 -35.65 57.65 -19.71
C GLU A 78 -35.50 59.08 -19.17
N PRO A 79 -34.81 59.99 -19.90
CA PRO A 79 -34.19 59.82 -21.23
C PRO A 79 -32.97 58.89 -21.22
N TYR A 80 -32.76 58.18 -22.33
CA TYR A 80 -31.71 57.15 -22.49
C TYR A 80 -30.34 57.80 -22.66
N LEU A 81 -29.29 57.22 -22.08
CA LEU A 81 -27.93 57.73 -22.27
C LEU A 81 -27.29 57.02 -23.47
N LEU A 82 -27.13 57.75 -24.58
CA LEU A 82 -26.38 57.35 -25.76
C LEU A 82 -24.91 57.71 -25.57
N SER A 83 -24.02 56.74 -25.76
CA SER A 83 -22.57 56.92 -25.74
C SER A 83 -21.95 56.37 -27.03
N LEU A 84 -21.01 57.12 -27.61
CA LEU A 84 -20.27 56.70 -28.80
C LEU A 84 -18.84 56.31 -28.43
N TYR A 85 -18.40 55.15 -28.93
CA TYR A 85 -17.04 54.65 -28.77
C TYR A 85 -16.32 54.66 -30.12
N ASP A 86 -15.10 55.19 -30.14
CA ASP A 86 -14.21 55.08 -31.28
C ASP A 86 -13.48 53.73 -31.24
N VAL A 87 -13.74 52.90 -32.25
CA VAL A 87 -13.13 51.57 -32.37
C VAL A 87 -11.95 51.58 -33.35
N ARG A 88 -11.65 52.72 -33.98
CA ARG A 88 -10.54 52.87 -34.95
C ARG A 88 -9.16 52.66 -34.31
N GLU A 89 -9.03 52.85 -32.99
CA GLU A 89 -7.73 52.83 -32.29
C GLU A 89 -7.22 51.45 -31.88
N VAL A 90 -8.05 50.39 -31.92
CA VAL A 90 -7.57 49.05 -31.56
C VAL A 90 -7.16 48.32 -32.84
N PRO A 91 -5.86 48.18 -33.17
CA PRO A 91 -5.44 47.32 -34.26
C PRO A 91 -5.84 45.90 -33.90
N SER A 92 -7.00 45.46 -34.39
CA SER A 92 -7.35 44.05 -34.40
C SER A 92 -6.30 43.35 -35.24
N ARG A 93 -5.32 42.76 -34.58
CA ARG A 93 -4.29 41.96 -35.23
C ARG A 93 -4.96 40.68 -35.69
N GLU A 94 -5.68 40.74 -36.80
CA GLU A 94 -6.30 39.57 -37.42
C GLU A 94 -5.19 38.53 -37.63
N GLN A 95 -5.25 37.45 -36.84
CA GLN A 95 -4.32 36.35 -37.00
C GLN A 95 -4.56 35.71 -38.37
N THR A 96 -3.50 35.62 -39.17
CA THR A 96 -3.56 34.98 -40.48
C THR A 96 -3.99 33.52 -40.35
N THR A 97 -4.73 33.02 -41.33
CA THR A 97 -5.22 31.62 -41.38
C THR A 97 -4.09 30.60 -41.24
N PHE A 98 -2.88 30.94 -41.70
CA PHE A 98 -1.68 30.09 -41.55
C PHE A 98 -1.32 29.87 -40.06
N VAL A 99 -1.28 30.94 -39.26
CA VAL A 99 -0.97 30.86 -37.82
C VAL A 99 -2.04 30.05 -37.09
N GLU A 100 -3.31 30.23 -37.45
CA GLU A 100 -4.42 29.44 -36.91
C GLU A 100 -4.22 27.94 -37.21
N THR A 101 -3.95 27.58 -38.47
CA THR A 101 -3.71 26.17 -38.83
C THR A 101 -2.50 25.59 -38.11
N LEU A 102 -1.44 26.38 -37.91
CA LEU A 102 -0.24 25.95 -37.19
C LEU A 102 -0.55 25.69 -35.70
N ILE A 103 -1.34 26.55 -35.05
CA ILE A 103 -1.76 26.35 -33.65
C ILE A 103 -2.59 25.08 -33.53
N TRP A 104 -3.57 24.85 -34.41
CA TRP A 104 -4.38 23.64 -34.39
C TRP A 104 -3.54 22.37 -34.63
N LEU A 105 -2.59 22.42 -35.55
CA LEU A 105 -1.67 21.30 -35.81
C LEU A 105 -0.76 21.04 -34.61
N MET A 106 -0.20 22.09 -34.00
CA MET A 106 0.63 21.97 -32.81
C MET A 106 -0.17 21.41 -31.63
N THR A 107 -1.41 21.86 -31.43
CA THR A 107 -2.31 21.32 -30.41
C THR A 107 -2.67 19.86 -30.67
N ALA A 108 -2.83 19.44 -31.93
CA ALA A 108 -3.03 18.03 -32.28
C ALA A 108 -1.80 17.17 -31.91
N VAL A 109 -0.59 17.68 -32.16
CA VAL A 109 0.65 16.99 -31.78
C VAL A 109 0.78 16.92 -30.26
N PHE A 110 0.53 18.02 -29.55
CA PHE A 110 0.65 18.07 -28.09
C PHE A 110 -0.40 17.21 -27.37
N THR A 111 -1.63 17.14 -27.90
CA THR A 111 -2.65 16.23 -27.37
C THR A 111 -2.26 14.77 -27.59
N LEU A 112 -1.67 14.43 -28.74
CA LEU A 112 -1.15 13.08 -29.01
C LEU A 112 -0.03 12.69 -28.04
N THR A 113 0.96 13.57 -27.85
CA THR A 113 2.07 13.28 -26.92
C THR A 113 1.60 13.15 -25.48
N LEU A 114 0.65 13.99 -25.06
CA LEU A 114 0.09 13.95 -23.72
C LEU A 114 -0.70 12.66 -23.45
N GLY A 115 -1.55 12.23 -24.39
CA GLY A 115 -2.28 10.97 -24.25
C GLY A 115 -1.35 9.76 -24.24
N ALA A 116 -0.22 9.81 -24.96
CA ALA A 116 0.79 8.76 -24.94
C ALA A 116 1.56 8.75 -23.62
N ALA A 117 1.89 9.93 -23.10
CA ALA A 117 2.50 10.08 -21.78
C ALA A 117 1.61 9.55 -20.65
N TRP A 118 0.28 9.73 -20.75
CA TRP A 118 -0.67 9.17 -19.79
C TRP A 118 -0.68 7.63 -19.82
N VAL A 119 -0.73 7.02 -21.00
CA VAL A 119 -0.71 5.55 -21.13
C VAL A 119 0.61 4.97 -20.58
N SER A 120 1.76 5.55 -20.95
CA SER A 120 3.06 5.09 -20.43
C SER A 120 3.27 5.38 -18.93
N PHE A 121 2.50 6.30 -18.37
CA PHE A 121 2.54 6.57 -16.93
C PHE A 121 1.78 5.49 -16.15
N GLN A 122 0.71 4.94 -16.72
CA GLN A 122 -0.09 3.88 -16.11
C GLN A 122 0.54 2.50 -16.29
N ASP A 123 1.23 2.28 -17.41
CA ASP A 123 1.86 1.00 -17.74
C ASP A 123 3.35 1.20 -18.00
N SER A 124 4.17 0.80 -17.02
CA SER A 124 5.61 0.90 -17.04
C SER A 124 6.29 -0.04 -18.03
N SER A 125 5.59 -1.07 -18.50
CA SER A 125 6.11 -2.01 -19.51
C SER A 125 6.26 -1.36 -20.89
N THR A 126 5.60 -0.21 -21.11
CA THR A 126 5.58 0.48 -22.41
C THR A 126 6.14 1.90 -22.33
N SER A 127 7.05 2.23 -23.26
CA SER A 127 7.45 3.62 -23.51
C SER A 127 6.42 4.43 -24.31
N TRP A 128 6.35 5.74 -24.06
CA TRP A 128 5.40 6.66 -24.71
C TRP A 128 5.52 6.75 -26.24
N PHE A 129 6.66 6.33 -26.82
CA PHE A 129 6.93 6.40 -28.26
C PHE A 129 6.68 5.09 -29.01
N HIS A 130 6.21 4.03 -28.33
CA HIS A 130 5.78 2.82 -29.02
C HIS A 130 4.57 3.07 -29.92
N GLU A 131 4.51 2.35 -31.04
CA GLU A 131 3.46 2.49 -32.04
C GLU A 131 2.06 2.22 -31.45
N GLU A 132 1.92 1.17 -30.63
CA GLU A 132 0.63 0.81 -30.02
C GLU A 132 0.12 1.89 -29.05
N VAL A 133 1.02 2.46 -28.25
CA VAL A 133 0.71 3.56 -27.32
C VAL A 133 0.28 4.81 -28.09
N LEU A 134 1.01 5.17 -29.16
CA LEU A 134 0.66 6.31 -30.01
C LEU A 134 -0.69 6.12 -30.72
N VAL A 135 -0.98 4.91 -31.20
CA VAL A 135 -2.27 4.59 -31.83
C VAL A 135 -3.41 4.67 -30.82
N THR A 136 -3.21 4.16 -29.61
CA THR A 136 -4.18 4.22 -28.50
C THR A 136 -4.44 5.67 -28.09
N SER A 137 -3.38 6.46 -27.89
CA SER A 137 -3.47 7.90 -27.62
C SER A 137 -4.22 8.64 -28.73
N LEU A 138 -3.89 8.37 -30.00
CA LEU A 138 -4.56 9.01 -31.14
C LEU A 138 -6.06 8.72 -31.15
N LYS A 139 -6.45 7.44 -31.01
CA LYS A 139 -7.84 6.99 -31.10
C LYS A 139 -8.68 7.44 -29.92
N PHE A 140 -8.15 7.32 -28.70
CA PHE A 140 -8.95 7.48 -27.48
C PHE A 140 -8.75 8.80 -26.75
N PHE A 141 -7.66 9.53 -27.01
CA PHE A 141 -7.43 10.83 -26.37
C PHE A 141 -7.42 11.99 -27.37
N ALA A 142 -6.47 12.00 -28.31
CA ALA A 142 -6.25 13.15 -29.19
C ALA A 142 -7.42 13.40 -30.15
N LEU A 143 -7.89 12.38 -30.87
CA LEU A 143 -9.00 12.54 -31.82
C LEU A 143 -10.32 12.95 -31.14
N PRO A 144 -10.75 12.32 -30.03
CA PRO A 144 -11.92 12.77 -29.27
C PRO A 144 -11.79 14.21 -28.78
N MET A 145 -10.66 14.57 -28.15
CA MET A 145 -10.39 15.93 -27.67
C MET A 145 -10.45 16.96 -28.81
N MET A 146 -9.69 16.73 -29.89
CA MET A 146 -9.63 17.64 -31.04
C MET A 146 -10.99 17.77 -31.73
N SER A 147 -11.75 16.68 -31.83
CA SER A 147 -13.10 16.73 -32.40
C SER A 147 -14.06 17.56 -31.55
N ALA A 148 -14.03 17.41 -30.22
CA ALA A 148 -14.87 18.18 -29.32
C ALA A 148 -14.55 19.69 -29.39
N LEU A 149 -13.26 20.03 -29.42
CA LEU A 149 -12.82 21.41 -29.57
C LEU A 149 -13.22 22.00 -30.92
N ALA A 150 -13.00 21.25 -32.02
CA ALA A 150 -13.36 21.69 -33.35
C ALA A 150 -14.87 21.93 -33.47
N VAL A 151 -15.70 20.96 -33.05
CA VAL A 151 -17.16 21.08 -33.08
C VAL A 151 -17.63 22.27 -32.24
N THR A 152 -17.09 22.44 -31.03
CA THR A 152 -17.40 23.60 -30.18
C THR A 152 -17.04 24.92 -30.86
N SER A 153 -15.90 24.97 -31.56
CA SER A 153 -15.44 26.15 -32.30
C SER A 153 -16.37 26.48 -33.48
N PHE A 154 -16.82 25.48 -34.24
CA PHE A 154 -17.78 25.66 -35.33
C PHE A 154 -19.16 26.10 -34.83
N ILE A 155 -19.67 25.47 -33.77
CA ILE A 155 -20.95 25.84 -33.16
C ILE A 155 -20.91 27.29 -32.68
N ARG A 156 -19.82 27.69 -32.02
CA ARG A 156 -19.60 29.07 -31.57
C ARG A 156 -19.65 30.05 -32.74
N LYS A 157 -18.84 29.82 -33.77
CA LYS A 157 -18.78 30.71 -34.96
C LYS A 157 -20.14 30.82 -35.65
N TRP A 158 -20.79 29.69 -35.87
CA TRP A 158 -22.12 29.64 -36.49
C TRP A 158 -23.13 30.43 -35.67
N LYS A 159 -23.20 30.21 -34.35
CA LYS A 159 -24.19 30.87 -33.50
C LYS A 159 -23.94 32.37 -33.36
N PHE A 160 -22.68 32.80 -33.29
CA PHE A 160 -22.32 34.22 -33.17
C PHE A 160 -22.58 34.98 -34.48
N SER A 161 -22.30 34.37 -35.63
CA SER A 161 -22.64 34.97 -36.93
C SER A 161 -24.15 35.19 -37.12
N GLN A 162 -25.00 34.31 -36.57
CA GLN A 162 -26.45 34.51 -36.57
C GLN A 162 -26.89 35.72 -35.75
N MET A 163 -26.09 36.13 -34.77
CA MET A 163 -26.34 37.30 -33.93
C MET A 163 -25.66 38.57 -34.47
N GLY A 164 -25.01 38.51 -35.65
CA GLY A 164 -24.35 39.65 -36.28
C GLY A 164 -22.97 39.99 -35.69
N VAL A 165 -22.35 39.04 -34.98
CA VAL A 165 -21.07 39.20 -34.29
C VAL A 165 -20.04 38.26 -34.90
N ASP A 166 -18.89 38.78 -35.37
CA ASP A 166 -17.84 37.96 -35.99
C ASP A 166 -16.61 37.84 -35.09
N VAL A 167 -16.56 36.75 -34.32
CA VAL A 167 -15.49 36.50 -33.34
C VAL A 167 -14.45 35.49 -33.84
N GLY A 168 -14.65 34.92 -35.05
CA GLY A 168 -13.79 33.88 -35.58
C GLY A 168 -13.82 32.55 -34.80
N HIS A 169 -12.81 31.71 -35.03
CA HIS A 169 -12.59 30.47 -34.26
C HIS A 169 -11.83 30.75 -32.96
N PHE A 170 -11.98 29.88 -31.96
CA PHE A 170 -11.10 29.92 -30.80
C PHE A 170 -9.83 29.11 -31.04
N LEU A 171 -8.75 29.51 -30.37
CA LEU A 171 -7.44 28.89 -30.45
C LEU A 171 -7.18 28.16 -29.12
N PRO A 172 -7.18 26.81 -29.13
CA PRO A 172 -6.88 26.05 -27.93
C PRO A 172 -5.39 26.14 -27.58
N ALA A 173 -5.11 26.34 -26.30
CA ALA A 173 -3.76 26.32 -25.75
C ALA A 173 -3.56 25.00 -24.99
N PHE A 174 -2.70 24.15 -25.52
CA PHE A 174 -2.34 22.86 -24.92
C PHE A 174 -0.85 22.84 -24.56
N ALA A 175 -0.53 22.23 -23.44
CA ALA A 175 0.82 21.85 -23.04
C ALA A 175 1.07 20.38 -23.42
N PRO A 176 2.25 20.04 -23.95
CA PRO A 176 2.60 18.66 -24.30
C PRO A 176 3.00 17.79 -23.09
N VAL A 177 2.98 18.34 -21.88
CA VAL A 177 3.51 17.71 -20.68
C VAL A 177 2.46 17.59 -19.58
N ILE A 178 2.55 16.49 -18.84
CA ILE A 178 1.88 16.30 -17.56
C ILE A 178 2.71 17.01 -16.49
N PHE A 179 2.05 17.69 -15.56
CA PHE A 179 2.73 18.41 -14.49
C PHE A 179 2.82 17.58 -13.19
N TYR A 180 4.02 17.50 -12.63
CA TYR A 180 4.36 16.67 -11.46
C TYR A 180 5.00 17.49 -10.34
N SER A 181 4.69 17.16 -9.09
CA SER A 181 5.31 17.70 -7.88
C SER A 181 5.69 16.54 -6.96
N LYS A 182 6.99 16.37 -6.67
CA LYS A 182 7.51 15.31 -5.79
C LYS A 182 6.90 13.93 -6.11
N SER A 183 6.92 13.54 -7.39
CA SER A 183 6.37 12.26 -7.90
C SER A 183 4.84 12.14 -7.93
N ILE A 184 4.09 13.13 -7.43
CA ILE A 184 2.62 13.17 -7.51
C ILE A 184 2.18 14.03 -8.69
N MET A 185 1.24 13.52 -9.49
CA MET A 185 0.65 14.24 -10.60
C MET A 185 -0.40 15.26 -10.12
N TYR A 186 -0.29 16.51 -10.57
CA TYR A 186 -1.28 17.55 -10.21
C TYR A 186 -1.94 18.23 -11.41
N TRP A 187 -1.58 17.91 -12.66
CA TRP A 187 -2.35 18.38 -13.82
C TRP A 187 -2.15 17.46 -15.05
N PRO A 188 -3.05 16.49 -15.27
CA PRO A 188 -2.96 15.55 -16.40
C PRO A 188 -3.58 16.10 -17.70
N PHE A 189 -4.38 17.17 -17.62
CA PHE A 189 -5.31 17.52 -18.71
C PHE A 189 -4.64 18.17 -19.92
N GLY A 190 -3.47 18.79 -19.73
CA GLY A 190 -2.68 19.49 -20.75
C GLY A 190 -3.34 20.72 -21.39
N LEU A 191 -4.66 20.80 -21.46
CA LEU A 191 -5.37 22.03 -21.79
C LEU A 191 -4.99 23.09 -20.74
N MET A 192 -4.73 24.31 -21.19
CA MET A 192 -4.31 25.45 -20.37
C MET A 192 -5.26 26.64 -20.51
N GLY A 193 -5.92 26.77 -21.66
CA GLY A 193 -6.89 27.84 -21.89
C GLY A 193 -7.32 27.96 -23.34
N PHE A 194 -8.15 28.97 -23.59
CA PHE A 194 -8.65 29.32 -24.92
C PHE A 194 -8.33 30.77 -25.22
N PHE A 195 -7.72 31.01 -26.38
CA PHE A 195 -7.55 32.34 -26.91
C PHE A 195 -8.59 32.59 -28.00
N ASN A 196 -8.92 33.87 -28.19
CA ASN A 196 -9.86 34.27 -29.23
C ASN A 196 -9.08 34.86 -30.39
N GLN A 197 -9.48 34.52 -31.62
CA GLN A 197 -8.89 35.08 -32.83
C GLN A 197 -9.07 36.59 -32.90
N LYS A 198 -10.21 37.09 -32.41
CA LYS A 198 -10.52 38.50 -32.23
C LYS A 198 -10.71 38.81 -30.75
N GLU A 199 -10.21 39.96 -30.31
CA GLU A 199 -10.32 40.38 -28.93
C GLU A 199 -11.79 40.64 -28.56
N MET A 200 -12.34 39.82 -27.67
CA MET A 200 -13.76 39.89 -27.31
C MET A 200 -14.16 41.18 -26.60
N ALA A 201 -13.20 41.93 -26.05
CA ALA A 201 -13.43 43.21 -25.39
C ALA A 201 -13.84 44.31 -26.39
N VAL A 202 -13.38 44.21 -27.63
CA VAL A 202 -13.61 45.20 -28.70
C VAL A 202 -14.90 44.92 -29.47
N GLU A 203 -15.39 43.68 -29.40
CA GLU A 203 -16.56 43.25 -30.15
C GLU A 203 -17.86 43.68 -29.46
N ALA A 204 -18.79 44.24 -30.25
CA ALA A 204 -20.06 44.76 -29.76
C ALA A 204 -21.19 43.73 -29.89
N TRP A 205 -21.79 43.36 -28.75
CA TRP A 205 -22.96 42.49 -28.68
C TRP A 205 -24.24 43.28 -28.92
N PRO A 206 -25.20 42.75 -29.69
CA PRO A 206 -26.43 43.48 -30.02
C PRO A 206 -27.31 43.75 -28.79
N ASN A 207 -27.42 42.78 -27.88
CA ASN A 207 -28.23 42.87 -26.67
C ASN A 207 -27.67 41.99 -25.54
N ARG A 208 -28.19 42.20 -24.33
CA ARG A 208 -27.81 41.40 -23.13
C ARG A 208 -28.08 39.91 -23.31
N LYS A 209 -29.12 39.53 -24.06
CA LYS A 209 -29.43 38.11 -24.35
C LYS A 209 -28.34 37.43 -25.20
N ALA A 210 -27.81 38.10 -26.21
CA ALA A 210 -26.72 37.59 -27.03
C ALA A 210 -25.43 37.45 -26.23
N GLN A 211 -25.16 38.41 -25.33
CA GLN A 211 -24.03 38.34 -24.39
C GLN A 211 -24.17 37.14 -23.43
N LEU A 212 -25.36 36.86 -22.91
CA LEU A 212 -25.61 35.69 -22.06
C LEU A 212 -25.36 34.37 -22.83
N VAL A 213 -25.88 34.26 -24.05
CA VAL A 213 -25.65 33.07 -24.90
C VAL A 213 -24.16 32.89 -25.19
N SER A 214 -23.42 33.98 -25.42
CA SER A 214 -21.97 33.91 -25.68
C SER A 214 -21.14 33.51 -24.46
N GLY A 215 -21.64 33.77 -23.25
CA GLY A 215 -21.07 33.30 -22.00
C GLY A 215 -21.31 31.80 -21.73
N LEU A 216 -22.44 31.25 -22.19
CA LEU A 216 -22.86 29.89 -21.85
C LEU A 216 -22.55 28.83 -22.92
N LEU A 217 -22.46 29.22 -24.19
CA LEU A 217 -22.38 28.27 -25.30
C LEU A 217 -21.14 27.36 -25.23
N VAL A 218 -19.95 27.93 -25.10
CA VAL A 218 -18.69 27.17 -25.07
C VAL A 218 -18.62 26.25 -23.86
N PRO A 219 -18.83 26.72 -22.61
CA PRO A 219 -18.81 25.83 -21.46
C PRO A 219 -19.82 24.68 -21.56
N SER A 220 -21.03 24.95 -22.06
CA SER A 220 -22.07 23.91 -22.18
C SER A 220 -21.71 22.83 -23.20
N CYS A 221 -21.10 23.20 -24.33
CA CYS A 221 -20.60 22.23 -25.30
C CYS A 221 -19.47 21.36 -24.72
N LEU A 222 -18.52 21.95 -24.00
CA LEU A 222 -17.43 21.20 -23.38
C LEU A 222 -17.94 20.25 -22.28
N ILE A 223 -18.86 20.72 -21.42
CA ILE A 223 -19.47 19.90 -20.37
C ILE A 223 -20.26 18.73 -20.98
N SER A 224 -21.11 18.99 -21.98
CA SER A 224 -21.92 17.92 -22.58
C SER A 224 -21.07 16.85 -23.28
N MET A 225 -20.09 17.24 -24.09
CA MET A 225 -19.17 16.30 -24.73
C MET A 225 -18.27 15.59 -23.72
N GLY A 226 -17.77 16.33 -22.73
CA GLY A 226 -16.93 15.81 -21.66
C GLY A 226 -17.66 14.74 -20.86
N LEU A 227 -18.92 14.97 -20.49
CA LEU A 227 -19.74 13.99 -19.78
C LEU A 227 -19.91 12.68 -20.56
N ILE A 228 -20.18 12.77 -21.87
CA ILE A 228 -20.33 11.60 -22.75
C ILE A 228 -19.01 10.81 -22.81
N PHE A 229 -17.88 11.48 -22.98
CA PHE A 229 -16.57 10.83 -23.05
C PHE A 229 -16.12 10.25 -21.71
N SER A 230 -16.39 10.94 -20.58
CA SER A 230 -16.11 10.42 -19.24
C SER A 230 -16.86 9.13 -18.96
N ILE A 231 -18.17 9.08 -19.25
CA ILE A 231 -18.98 7.88 -19.03
C ILE A 231 -18.51 6.74 -19.94
N ALA A 232 -18.34 7.01 -21.25
CA ALA A 232 -17.89 6.00 -22.19
C ALA A 232 -16.50 5.46 -21.83
N GLY A 233 -15.57 6.32 -21.44
CA GLY A 233 -14.22 5.91 -21.07
C GLY A 233 -14.16 5.09 -19.79
N ILE A 234 -14.93 5.43 -18.75
CA ILE A 234 -14.95 4.65 -17.49
C ILE A 234 -15.56 3.27 -17.70
N LEU A 235 -16.59 3.17 -18.56
CA LEU A 235 -17.15 1.87 -18.94
C LEU A 235 -16.14 1.00 -19.72
N MET A 236 -15.16 1.61 -20.39
CA MET A 236 -14.09 0.93 -21.12
C MET A 236 -12.84 0.65 -20.27
N THR A 237 -12.71 1.23 -19.07
CA THR A 237 -11.59 0.94 -18.18
C THR A 237 -11.65 -0.51 -17.69
N SER A 238 -10.50 -1.21 -17.71
CA SER A 238 -10.37 -2.58 -17.19
C SER A 238 -10.55 -2.62 -15.67
N ASN A 239 -10.98 -3.76 -15.13
CA ASN A 239 -10.94 -4.01 -13.69
C ASN A 239 -9.59 -4.57 -13.22
N GLU A 240 -8.73 -5.00 -14.15
CA GLU A 240 -7.38 -5.48 -13.84
C GLU A 240 -6.40 -4.29 -13.80
N ALA A 241 -5.55 -4.26 -12.78
CA ALA A 241 -4.54 -3.22 -12.61
C ALA A 241 -3.38 -3.38 -13.62
N PRO A 242 -2.92 -2.28 -14.24
CA PRO A 242 -1.69 -2.29 -15.03
C PRO A 242 -0.44 -2.27 -14.14
N ASP A 243 0.74 -2.46 -14.74
CA ASP A 243 2.00 -2.48 -14.00
C ASP A 243 2.57 -1.06 -13.79
N PHE A 244 2.57 -0.59 -12.55
CA PHE A 244 2.99 0.77 -12.19
C PHE A 244 4.46 0.83 -11.79
N SER A 245 5.19 1.85 -12.28
CA SER A 245 6.56 2.17 -11.83
C SER A 245 6.62 3.28 -10.77
N GLY A 246 5.48 3.83 -10.39
CA GLY A 246 5.38 4.97 -9.47
C GLY A 246 3.93 5.23 -9.08
N ILE A 247 3.75 6.15 -8.13
CA ILE A 247 2.46 6.44 -7.47
C ILE A 247 1.33 6.65 -8.51
N PRO A 248 0.33 5.75 -8.56
CA PRO A 248 -0.83 5.88 -9.44
C PRO A 248 -1.63 7.14 -9.14
N ALA A 249 -2.26 7.70 -10.16
CA ALA A 249 -3.01 8.94 -10.09
C ALA A 249 -4.53 8.68 -10.10
N ILE A 250 -5.19 8.95 -8.98
CA ILE A 250 -6.64 8.87 -8.83
C ILE A 250 -7.28 10.16 -9.38
N ILE A 251 -8.09 10.04 -10.42
CA ILE A 251 -8.83 11.18 -10.99
C ILE A 251 -10.17 11.34 -10.27
N GLN A 252 -10.37 12.46 -9.58
CA GLN A 252 -11.66 12.77 -8.95
C GLN A 252 -12.71 13.10 -10.01
N LEU A 253 -13.79 12.34 -10.02
CA LEU A 253 -14.91 12.55 -10.94
C LEU A 253 -15.79 13.72 -10.50
N ASN A 254 -16.30 14.51 -11.44
CA ASN A 254 -17.33 15.50 -11.12
C ASN A 254 -18.61 14.81 -10.61
N ALA A 255 -19.37 15.51 -9.76
CA ALA A 255 -20.57 14.97 -9.12
C ALA A 255 -21.59 14.37 -10.09
N ILE A 256 -21.83 15.01 -11.25
CA ILE A 256 -22.75 14.49 -12.27
C ILE A 256 -22.26 13.18 -12.89
N THR A 257 -20.95 13.05 -13.13
CA THR A 257 -20.36 11.84 -13.69
C THR A 257 -20.44 10.69 -12.69
N HIS A 258 -20.10 10.96 -11.42
CA HIS A 258 -20.21 9.99 -10.34
C HIS A 258 -21.66 9.53 -10.14
N LEU A 259 -22.63 10.46 -10.10
CA LEU A 259 -24.05 10.14 -9.95
C LEU A 259 -24.55 9.22 -11.07
N ILE A 260 -24.23 9.52 -12.33
CA ILE A 260 -24.67 8.68 -13.45
C ILE A 260 -24.02 7.29 -13.39
N LEU A 261 -22.73 7.20 -13.09
CA LEU A 261 -22.01 5.93 -13.02
C LEU A 261 -22.43 5.07 -11.83
N SER A 262 -22.82 5.66 -10.70
CA SER A 262 -23.36 4.91 -9.55
C SER A 262 -24.66 4.15 -9.85
N PHE A 263 -25.34 4.46 -10.97
CA PHE A 263 -26.48 3.67 -11.46
C PHE A 263 -26.08 2.56 -12.45
N LEU A 264 -24.87 2.60 -12.99
CA LEU A 264 -24.38 1.70 -14.04
C LEU A 264 -23.43 0.63 -13.51
N ILE A 265 -22.63 0.96 -12.49
CA ILE A 265 -21.51 0.17 -11.97
C ILE A 265 -21.56 0.20 -10.42
N SER A 266 -21.00 -0.82 -9.76
CA SER A 266 -20.87 -0.83 -8.29
C SER A 266 -19.91 0.27 -7.79
N PRO A 267 -20.05 0.74 -6.54
CA PRO A 267 -19.15 1.76 -5.98
C PRO A 267 -17.68 1.33 -5.94
N GLU A 268 -17.41 0.05 -5.64
CA GLU A 268 -16.07 -0.53 -5.57
C GLU A 268 -15.39 -0.52 -6.95
N GLU A 269 -16.07 -1.02 -7.99
CA GLU A 269 -15.57 -0.97 -9.36
C GLU A 269 -15.33 0.47 -9.85
N LEU A 270 -16.15 1.43 -9.41
CA LEU A 270 -15.95 2.83 -9.77
C LEU A 270 -14.65 3.39 -9.19
N VAL A 271 -14.32 3.06 -7.94
CA VAL A 271 -13.07 3.50 -7.30
C VAL A 271 -11.88 2.92 -8.05
N VAL A 272 -11.88 1.60 -8.29
CA VAL A 272 -10.84 0.88 -9.02
C VAL A 272 -10.55 1.50 -10.39
N ARG A 273 -11.61 1.76 -11.18
CA ARG A 273 -11.48 2.33 -12.53
C ARG A 273 -11.04 3.80 -12.57
N THR A 274 -11.03 4.51 -11.43
CA THR A 274 -10.51 5.89 -11.35
C THR A 274 -9.00 5.96 -11.14
N VAL A 275 -8.38 4.86 -10.69
CA VAL A 275 -6.93 4.76 -10.45
C VAL A 275 -6.17 4.62 -11.77
N TRP A 276 -6.64 3.77 -12.69
CA TRP A 276 -6.07 3.61 -14.05
C TRP A 276 -7.07 4.00 -15.13
N LEU A 277 -7.51 5.25 -15.08
CA LEU A 277 -8.52 5.78 -15.98
C LEU A 277 -8.15 5.64 -17.47
N HIS A 278 -9.06 5.08 -18.27
CA HIS A 278 -8.90 4.99 -19.72
C HIS A 278 -8.72 6.39 -20.37
N PRO A 279 -7.87 6.55 -21.41
CA PRO A 279 -7.57 7.87 -22.00
C PRO A 279 -8.81 8.65 -22.47
N LEU A 280 -9.84 7.97 -22.96
CA LEU A 280 -11.11 8.61 -23.34
C LEU A 280 -11.80 9.31 -22.16
N ALA A 281 -11.77 8.68 -20.98
CA ALA A 281 -12.35 9.29 -19.79
C ALA A 281 -11.49 10.45 -19.30
N LEU A 282 -10.16 10.37 -19.40
CA LEU A 282 -9.30 11.52 -19.11
C LEU A 282 -9.61 12.72 -20.02
N ALA A 283 -9.82 12.49 -21.32
CA ALA A 283 -10.24 13.55 -22.25
C ALA A 283 -11.60 14.14 -21.85
N GLY A 284 -12.54 13.30 -21.41
CA GLY A 284 -13.83 13.73 -20.87
C GLY A 284 -13.71 14.62 -19.63
N GLN A 285 -12.91 14.18 -18.66
CA GLN A 285 -12.63 14.92 -17.42
C GLN A 285 -11.92 16.25 -17.67
N ALA A 286 -10.99 16.29 -18.64
CA ALA A 286 -10.37 17.53 -19.09
C ALA A 286 -11.40 18.52 -19.63
N LEU A 287 -12.29 18.09 -20.53
CA LEU A 287 -13.34 18.95 -21.09
C LEU A 287 -14.33 19.43 -20.02
N MET A 288 -14.74 18.56 -19.10
CA MET A 288 -15.61 18.91 -17.96
C MET A 288 -14.95 19.95 -17.05
N THR A 289 -13.70 19.71 -16.66
CA THR A 289 -12.92 20.62 -15.79
C THR A 289 -12.77 21.99 -16.44
N PHE A 290 -12.45 22.04 -17.72
CA PHE A 290 -12.33 23.32 -18.44
C PHE A 290 -13.66 24.00 -18.69
N GLY A 291 -14.73 23.24 -18.96
CA GLY A 291 -16.08 23.79 -19.02
C GLY A 291 -16.48 24.45 -17.70
N TRP A 292 -16.18 23.80 -16.57
CA TRP A 292 -16.39 24.37 -15.23
C TRP A 292 -15.55 25.63 -15.00
N ILE A 293 -14.25 25.61 -15.30
CA ILE A 293 -13.35 26.78 -15.18
C ILE A 293 -13.89 27.98 -15.95
N LEU A 294 -14.39 27.77 -17.16
CA LEU A 294 -14.93 28.85 -17.99
C LEU A 294 -16.26 29.42 -17.47
N LEU A 295 -17.01 28.69 -16.64
CA LEU A 295 -18.24 29.19 -15.99
C LEU A 295 -17.96 30.08 -14.79
N ILE A 296 -16.76 30.02 -14.21
CA ILE A 296 -16.39 30.87 -13.08
C ILE A 296 -16.39 32.35 -13.52
N PRO A 297 -16.93 33.27 -12.71
CA PRO A 297 -17.06 34.68 -13.07
C PRO A 297 -15.73 35.45 -12.94
N ILE A 298 -14.67 34.99 -13.62
CA ILE A 298 -13.39 35.70 -13.73
C ILE A 298 -13.46 36.69 -14.91
N PRO A 299 -13.06 37.96 -14.75
CA PRO A 299 -13.03 38.91 -15.86
C PRO A 299 -12.28 38.36 -17.08
N ALA A 300 -12.87 38.55 -18.28
CA ALA A 300 -12.49 38.00 -19.58
C ALA A 300 -12.93 36.54 -19.84
N PHE A 301 -13.40 35.80 -18.82
CA PHE A 301 -13.95 34.46 -19.02
C PHE A 301 -15.42 34.52 -19.45
N PRO A 302 -15.92 33.48 -20.14
CA PRO A 302 -17.34 33.39 -20.52
C PRO A 302 -18.31 33.50 -19.33
N GLY A 303 -17.96 32.95 -18.16
CA GLY A 303 -18.75 33.02 -16.94
C GLY A 303 -18.99 34.45 -16.45
N TYR A 304 -17.98 35.32 -16.54
CA TYR A 304 -18.13 36.73 -16.19
C TYR A 304 -19.04 37.47 -17.17
N ARG A 305 -18.95 37.16 -18.48
CA ARG A 305 -19.90 37.69 -19.48
C ARG A 305 -21.34 37.24 -19.24
N ALA A 306 -21.54 35.99 -18.82
CA ALA A 306 -22.86 35.49 -18.47
C ALA A 306 -23.41 36.22 -17.25
N LEU A 307 -22.57 36.42 -16.22
CA LEU A 307 -22.96 37.17 -15.02
C LEU A 307 -23.26 38.64 -15.33
N SER A 308 -22.43 39.30 -16.14
CA SER A 308 -22.64 40.70 -16.53
C SER A 308 -23.91 40.88 -17.35
N ALA A 309 -24.23 39.91 -18.22
CA ALA A 309 -25.50 39.92 -18.95
C ALA A 309 -26.71 39.82 -18.02
N ILE A 310 -26.63 39.02 -16.95
CA ILE A 310 -27.72 38.83 -15.97
C ILE A 310 -27.87 40.04 -15.04
N VAL A 311 -26.77 40.55 -14.49
CA VAL A 311 -26.76 41.64 -13.49
C VAL A 311 -26.93 43.02 -14.13
N GLY A 312 -26.38 43.22 -15.33
CA GLY A 312 -26.26 44.52 -16.01
C GLY A 312 -24.85 45.10 -15.84
N SER A 313 -24.37 45.85 -16.84
CA SER A 313 -22.99 46.35 -16.84
C SER A 313 -22.78 47.44 -15.78
N GLU A 314 -23.77 48.29 -15.57
CA GLU A 314 -23.70 49.37 -14.57
C GLU A 314 -23.58 48.81 -13.15
N LYS A 315 -24.46 47.87 -12.79
CA LYS A 315 -24.45 47.21 -11.47
C LYS A 315 -23.21 46.35 -11.25
N MET A 316 -22.60 45.79 -12.30
CA MET A 316 -21.34 45.05 -12.19
C MET A 316 -20.13 45.95 -11.89
N ASN A 317 -20.21 47.23 -12.26
CA ASN A 317 -19.17 48.23 -11.97
C ASN A 317 -19.44 49.00 -10.66
N GLU A 318 -20.52 48.68 -9.94
CA GLU A 318 -20.75 49.21 -8.61
C GLU A 318 -19.74 48.61 -7.62
N SER A 319 -19.15 49.46 -6.77
CA SER A 319 -18.13 49.02 -5.79
C SER A 319 -18.63 47.90 -4.86
N SER A 320 -19.94 47.82 -4.60
CA SER A 320 -20.56 46.78 -3.79
C SER A 320 -20.46 45.38 -4.44
N THR A 321 -20.77 45.28 -5.73
CA THR A 321 -20.75 43.99 -6.45
C THR A 321 -19.33 43.53 -6.71
N GLU A 322 -18.41 44.43 -7.06
CA GLU A 322 -16.98 44.14 -7.16
C GLU A 322 -16.41 43.63 -5.83
N LEU A 323 -16.74 44.29 -4.71
CA LEU A 323 -16.33 43.86 -3.38
C LEU A 323 -16.91 42.49 -3.00
N SER A 324 -18.15 42.20 -3.41
CA SER A 324 -18.78 40.91 -3.18
C SER A 324 -18.10 39.76 -3.96
N LEU A 325 -17.76 40.00 -5.23
CA LEU A 325 -17.03 39.05 -6.07
C LEU A 325 -15.64 38.80 -5.51
N TYR A 326 -14.94 39.87 -5.10
CA TYR A 326 -13.66 39.77 -4.41
C TYR A 326 -13.76 38.93 -3.13
N GLY A 327 -14.76 39.21 -2.29
CA GLY A 327 -15.02 38.45 -1.07
C GLY A 327 -15.28 36.96 -1.35
N LEU A 328 -16.00 36.64 -2.42
CA LEU A 328 -16.25 35.26 -2.85
C LEU A 328 -14.95 34.55 -3.28
N PHE A 329 -14.13 35.18 -4.12
CA PHE A 329 -12.85 34.58 -4.53
C PHE A 329 -11.88 34.42 -3.36
N LEU A 330 -11.84 35.38 -2.43
CA LEU A 330 -11.01 35.29 -1.23
C LEU A 330 -11.49 34.18 -0.29
N MET A 331 -12.80 34.04 -0.08
CA MET A 331 -13.37 32.94 0.69
C MET A 331 -13.03 31.59 0.05
N ALA A 332 -13.19 31.45 -1.27
CA ALA A 332 -12.85 30.23 -2.00
C ALA A 332 -11.35 29.91 -1.90
N LEU A 333 -10.48 30.94 -1.94
CA LEU A 333 -9.03 30.79 -1.82
C LEU A 333 -8.65 30.28 -0.42
N VAL A 334 -9.22 30.88 0.62
CA VAL A 334 -9.02 30.43 2.02
C VAL A 334 -9.55 29.01 2.21
N ALA A 335 -10.74 28.70 1.69
CA ALA A 335 -11.31 27.36 1.77
C ALA A 335 -10.40 26.32 1.09
N THR A 336 -9.86 26.62 -0.09
CA THR A 336 -8.93 25.74 -0.81
C THR A 336 -7.65 25.50 -0.01
N LEU A 337 -7.08 26.54 0.59
CA LEU A 337 -5.87 26.44 1.43
C LEU A 337 -6.09 25.60 2.69
N LEU A 338 -7.28 25.68 3.30
CA LEU A 338 -7.60 24.93 4.52
C LEU A 338 -7.94 23.45 4.27
N THR A 339 -8.30 23.08 3.04
CA THR A 339 -8.84 21.75 2.74
C THR A 339 -7.86 20.89 1.95
N SER A 340 -7.48 21.31 0.74
CA SER A 340 -6.65 20.51 -0.17
C SER A 340 -5.28 21.11 -0.47
N GLY A 341 -5.14 22.44 -0.37
CA GLY A 341 -3.94 23.13 -0.85
C GLY A 341 -3.67 22.95 -2.35
N TYR A 342 -4.69 22.55 -3.14
CA TYR A 342 -4.49 22.20 -4.54
C TYR A 342 -4.06 23.42 -5.37
N THR A 343 -2.82 23.36 -5.86
CA THR A 343 -2.13 24.51 -6.47
C THR A 343 -2.83 25.08 -7.71
N PRO A 344 -3.39 24.28 -8.63
CA PRO A 344 -4.17 24.81 -9.76
C PRO A 344 -5.35 25.70 -9.34
N TRP A 345 -6.09 25.34 -8.29
CA TRP A 345 -7.18 26.18 -7.76
C TRP A 345 -6.67 27.47 -7.17
N ILE A 346 -5.55 27.43 -6.44
CA ILE A 346 -4.92 28.64 -5.88
C ILE A 346 -4.56 29.62 -7.00
N PHE A 347 -3.90 29.15 -8.07
CA PHE A 347 -3.55 30.00 -9.21
C PHE A 347 -4.79 30.58 -9.92
N LEU A 348 -5.82 29.75 -10.12
CA LEU A 348 -7.06 30.20 -10.75
C LEU A 348 -7.77 31.27 -9.93
N LEU A 349 -7.87 31.08 -8.61
CA LEU A 349 -8.52 32.03 -7.70
C LEU A 349 -7.70 33.32 -7.55
N MET A 350 -6.37 33.21 -7.48
CA MET A 350 -5.48 34.38 -7.51
C MET A 350 -5.60 35.16 -8.81
N LEU A 351 -5.70 34.47 -9.96
CA LEU A 351 -5.98 35.11 -11.25
C LEU A 351 -7.32 35.85 -11.23
N GLY A 352 -8.35 35.25 -10.62
CA GLY A 352 -9.66 35.89 -10.41
C GLY A 352 -9.54 37.20 -9.63
N VAL A 353 -8.87 37.16 -8.46
CA VAL A 353 -8.62 38.34 -7.64
C VAL A 353 -7.83 39.41 -8.40
N TRP A 354 -6.72 39.02 -9.04
CA TRP A 354 -5.88 39.94 -9.82
C TRP A 354 -6.67 40.62 -10.94
N ARG A 355 -7.48 39.86 -11.66
CA ARG A 355 -8.26 40.35 -12.79
C ARG A 355 -9.33 41.34 -12.35
N ILE A 356 -9.96 41.18 -11.19
CA ILE A 356 -10.96 42.13 -10.69
C ILE A 356 -10.35 43.54 -10.52
N PHE A 357 -9.14 43.64 -9.96
CA PHE A 357 -8.45 44.92 -9.76
C PHE A 357 -7.76 45.48 -11.01
N SER A 358 -7.80 44.75 -12.14
CA SER A 358 -7.17 45.24 -13.36
C SER A 358 -8.02 46.32 -14.03
N GLU A 359 -7.39 47.35 -14.60
CA GLU A 359 -8.09 48.45 -15.30
C GLU A 359 -8.97 47.93 -16.46
N ASN A 360 -8.68 46.74 -16.97
CA ASN A 360 -9.38 46.11 -18.07
C ASN A 360 -10.70 45.43 -17.67
N THR A 361 -11.08 45.39 -16.39
CA THR A 361 -12.35 44.76 -15.94
C THR A 361 -13.57 45.39 -16.59
N GLN A 362 -13.56 46.72 -16.78
CA GLN A 362 -14.68 47.48 -17.34
C GLN A 362 -15.01 47.12 -18.79
N ILE A 363 -14.03 46.61 -19.55
CA ILE A 363 -14.16 46.23 -20.97
C ILE A 363 -14.20 44.69 -21.11
N ALA A 364 -13.98 43.95 -20.02
CA ALA A 364 -13.80 42.50 -20.03
C ALA A 364 -15.07 41.72 -20.44
N SER A 365 -16.25 42.32 -20.28
CA SER A 365 -17.54 41.72 -20.67
C SER A 365 -17.88 41.91 -22.15
N GLY A 366 -17.17 42.80 -22.85
CA GLY A 366 -17.48 43.27 -24.21
C GLY A 366 -18.57 44.34 -24.23
N LEU A 367 -18.57 45.17 -25.28
CA LEU A 367 -19.50 46.28 -25.43
C LEU A 367 -20.92 45.78 -25.76
N VAL A 368 -21.97 46.36 -25.18
CA VAL A 368 -23.38 46.02 -25.50
C VAL A 368 -24.05 47.22 -26.17
N ILE A 369 -24.60 47.03 -27.37
CA ILE A 369 -25.24 48.10 -28.17
C ILE A 369 -26.55 48.55 -27.51
N ASP A 370 -27.43 47.60 -27.20
CA ASP A 370 -28.69 47.88 -26.50
C ASP A 370 -28.68 47.28 -25.08
N GLU A 371 -28.27 48.08 -24.09
CA GLU A 371 -28.39 47.72 -22.67
C GLU A 371 -29.80 47.99 -22.12
N SER A 372 -30.60 48.81 -22.82
CA SER A 372 -32.00 49.11 -22.46
C SER A 372 -32.94 47.92 -22.66
N SER A 373 -32.60 47.00 -23.57
CA SER A 373 -33.29 45.72 -23.72
C SER A 373 -33.09 44.85 -22.49
N ASP A 374 -34.04 44.93 -21.56
CA ASP A 374 -33.96 44.18 -20.32
C ASP A 374 -34.02 42.67 -20.59
N LEU A 375 -33.20 41.92 -19.86
CA LEU A 375 -33.35 40.48 -19.84
C LEU A 375 -34.65 40.19 -19.10
N ASP A 376 -35.57 39.42 -19.70
CA ASP A 376 -36.78 38.97 -19.00
C ASP A 376 -36.39 38.42 -17.63
N GLY A 377 -36.92 39.01 -16.55
CA GLY A 377 -36.48 38.70 -15.18
C GLY A 377 -36.57 37.21 -14.85
N ASN A 378 -37.53 36.51 -15.46
CA ASN A 378 -37.66 35.06 -15.34
C ASN A 378 -36.53 34.31 -16.08
N LEU A 379 -36.10 34.78 -17.25
CA LEU A 379 -34.96 34.23 -18.00
C LEU A 379 -33.64 34.46 -17.25
N GLY A 380 -33.44 35.66 -16.71
CA GLY A 380 -32.22 36.02 -15.96
C GLY A 380 -32.05 35.16 -14.72
N PHE A 381 -33.10 35.05 -13.89
CA PHE A 381 -33.08 34.21 -12.69
C PHE A 381 -32.87 32.72 -13.03
N ARG A 382 -33.60 32.18 -14.02
CA ARG A 382 -33.42 30.78 -14.47
C ARG A 382 -31.99 30.51 -14.94
N SER A 383 -31.42 31.43 -15.71
CA SER A 383 -30.06 31.28 -16.23
C SER A 383 -29.03 31.32 -15.10
N PHE A 384 -29.21 32.21 -14.13
CA PHE A 384 -28.37 32.26 -12.92
C PHE A 384 -28.45 30.93 -12.14
N SER A 385 -29.66 30.43 -11.88
CA SER A 385 -29.84 29.15 -11.18
C SER A 385 -29.22 27.98 -11.95
N VAL A 386 -29.33 27.94 -13.28
CA VAL A 386 -28.70 26.90 -14.12
C VAL A 386 -27.18 26.98 -14.06
N ILE A 387 -26.59 28.18 -14.08
CA ILE A 387 -25.13 28.35 -13.95
C ILE A 387 -24.66 27.84 -12.58
N VAL A 388 -25.33 28.25 -11.51
CA VAL A 388 -24.99 27.81 -10.15
C VAL A 388 -25.11 26.30 -10.02
N LEU A 389 -26.22 25.71 -10.52
CA LEU A 389 -26.41 24.26 -10.52
C LEU A 389 -25.34 23.54 -11.35
N ALA A 390 -25.00 24.08 -12.53
CA ALA A 390 -23.94 23.53 -13.36
C ALA A 390 -22.57 23.58 -12.65
N LEU A 391 -22.24 24.69 -11.99
CA LEU A 391 -21.01 24.82 -11.20
C LEU A 391 -20.94 23.80 -10.06
N PHE A 392 -22.06 23.49 -9.40
CA PHE A 392 -22.10 22.44 -8.37
C PHE A 392 -21.99 21.04 -8.97
N LEU A 393 -22.79 20.72 -10.00
CA LEU A 393 -22.82 19.38 -10.60
C LEU A 393 -21.55 19.02 -11.35
N THR A 394 -20.90 20.02 -11.95
CA THR A 394 -19.65 19.85 -12.70
C THR A 394 -18.43 20.26 -11.89
N PHE A 395 -18.56 20.42 -10.57
CA PHE A 395 -17.41 20.68 -9.71
C PHE A 395 -16.42 19.51 -9.80
N PRO A 396 -15.15 19.76 -10.19
CA PRO A 396 -14.15 18.70 -10.41
C PRO A 396 -13.45 18.22 -9.12
N GLY A 397 -13.98 18.57 -7.93
CA GLY A 397 -13.44 18.15 -6.64
C GLY A 397 -12.46 19.15 -6.02
N MET A 398 -12.14 18.92 -4.74
CA MET A 398 -11.21 19.78 -3.98
C MET A 398 -9.77 19.64 -4.48
N ALA A 399 -9.44 18.50 -5.10
CA ALA A 399 -8.26 18.27 -5.91
C ALA A 399 -8.69 17.42 -7.11
N THR A 400 -8.32 17.76 -8.34
CA THR A 400 -8.76 16.94 -9.49
C THR A 400 -8.00 15.62 -9.60
N VAL A 401 -6.81 15.55 -8.99
CA VAL A 401 -5.95 14.37 -8.96
C VAL A 401 -5.35 14.20 -7.57
N VAL A 402 -5.30 12.97 -7.09
CA VAL A 402 -4.66 12.56 -5.83
C VAL A 402 -3.78 11.34 -6.11
N GLY A 403 -2.65 11.19 -5.40
CA GLY A 403 -1.83 9.98 -5.50
C GLY A 403 -2.38 8.86 -4.62
N TYR A 404 -2.33 7.61 -5.10
CA TYR A 404 -2.58 6.44 -4.25
C TYR A 404 -1.28 6.10 -3.51
N GLU A 405 -1.12 6.56 -2.27
CA GLU A 405 0.16 6.47 -1.54
C GLU A 405 0.58 5.02 -1.24
N ASN A 406 -0.38 4.18 -0.86
CA ASN A 406 -0.18 2.79 -0.42
C ASN A 406 -0.10 1.78 -1.59
N TRP A 407 0.22 2.22 -2.80
CA TRP A 407 0.05 1.40 -4.00
C TRP A 407 1.03 0.21 -4.06
N GLU A 408 2.19 0.33 -3.41
CA GLU A 408 3.20 -0.74 -3.30
C GLU A 408 2.89 -1.74 -2.19
N GLU A 409 1.95 -1.43 -1.29
CA GLU A 409 1.64 -2.29 -0.15
C GLU A 409 1.01 -3.62 -0.61
N GLY A 410 1.22 -4.66 0.19
CA GLY A 410 0.78 -6.02 -0.11
C GLY A 410 -0.62 -6.30 0.44
N LEU A 411 -0.70 -7.40 1.18
CA LEU A 411 -1.90 -7.83 1.88
C LEU A 411 -2.00 -7.19 3.27
N ALA A 412 -3.20 -6.81 3.67
CA ALA A 412 -3.49 -6.35 5.03
C ALA A 412 -3.57 -7.57 5.98
N LEU A 413 -2.51 -7.82 6.74
CA LEU A 413 -2.36 -8.97 7.64
C LEU A 413 -2.36 -8.57 9.13
N GLU A 414 -3.30 -7.71 9.52
CA GLU A 414 -3.51 -7.29 10.91
C GLU A 414 -4.51 -8.22 11.61
N TRP A 415 -4.01 -9.33 12.16
CA TRP A 415 -4.81 -10.32 12.88
C TRP A 415 -4.49 -10.31 14.38
N GLU A 416 -5.42 -10.85 15.20
CA GLU A 416 -5.21 -11.01 16.64
C GLU A 416 -4.09 -12.03 16.93
N GLU A 417 -3.26 -11.74 17.93
CA GLU A 417 -2.12 -12.59 18.30
C GLU A 417 -2.52 -13.78 19.19
N GLU A 418 -3.68 -13.74 19.84
CA GLU A 418 -4.19 -14.79 20.73
C GLU A 418 -5.68 -15.04 20.49
N LEU A 419 -6.06 -16.33 20.36
CA LEU A 419 -7.43 -16.79 20.21
C LEU A 419 -7.78 -17.82 21.29
N VAL A 420 -8.97 -17.67 21.87
CA VAL A 420 -9.48 -18.59 22.90
C VAL A 420 -10.41 -19.62 22.27
N LEU A 421 -10.07 -20.91 22.41
CA LEU A 421 -10.82 -22.04 21.87
C LEU A 421 -11.89 -22.53 22.86
N SER A 422 -13.07 -22.90 22.37
CA SER A 422 -14.09 -23.58 23.18
C SER A 422 -13.79 -25.08 23.29
N VAL A 423 -13.89 -25.63 24.50
CA VAL A 423 -13.77 -27.07 24.77
C VAL A 423 -15.16 -27.69 24.81
N GLY A 424 -15.35 -28.85 24.17
CA GLY A 424 -16.63 -29.57 24.12
C GLY A 424 -17.62 -29.07 23.06
N GLU A 425 -17.30 -27.98 22.35
CA GLU A 425 -18.11 -27.38 21.28
C GLU A 425 -17.25 -27.16 20.03
N GLU A 426 -17.87 -27.23 18.84
CA GLU A 426 -17.18 -26.87 17.58
C GLU A 426 -16.85 -25.38 17.59
N TRP A 427 -15.56 -25.07 17.44
CA TRP A 427 -15.05 -23.71 17.34
C TRP A 427 -14.66 -23.42 15.90
N SER A 428 -14.95 -22.20 15.44
CA SER A 428 -14.56 -21.71 14.13
C SER A 428 -14.20 -20.23 14.18
N HIS A 429 -13.13 -19.86 13.50
CA HIS A 429 -12.74 -18.46 13.32
C HIS A 429 -12.36 -18.18 11.88
N LYS A 430 -12.88 -17.08 11.33
CA LYS A 430 -12.68 -16.68 9.94
C LYS A 430 -11.67 -15.54 9.87
N PHE A 431 -10.66 -15.73 9.04
CA PHE A 431 -9.67 -14.72 8.71
C PHE A 431 -9.99 -14.14 7.34
N LYS A 432 -9.97 -12.82 7.26
CA LYS A 432 -10.14 -12.08 6.01
C LYS A 432 -8.79 -11.57 5.53
N ILE A 433 -8.55 -11.68 4.23
CA ILE A 433 -7.38 -11.18 3.52
C ILE A 433 -7.86 -10.17 2.50
N GLU A 434 -7.43 -8.93 2.70
CA GLU A 434 -7.72 -7.80 1.83
C GLU A 434 -6.43 -7.27 1.20
N LEU A 435 -6.52 -6.73 -0.01
CA LEU A 435 -5.41 -6.07 -0.67
C LEU A 435 -5.34 -4.60 -0.27
N GLU A 436 -4.18 -4.15 0.22
CA GLU A 436 -3.96 -2.73 0.54
C GLU A 436 -3.41 -1.95 -0.67
N GLY A 437 -2.52 -2.59 -1.44
CA GLY A 437 -2.00 -2.05 -2.69
C GLY A 437 -2.90 -2.23 -3.91
N VAL A 438 -2.34 -1.99 -5.10
CA VAL A 438 -3.09 -2.05 -6.37
C VAL A 438 -2.80 -3.30 -7.19
N GLN A 439 -1.69 -3.98 -6.93
CA GLN A 439 -1.30 -5.18 -7.68
C GLN A 439 -1.98 -6.41 -7.08
N SER A 440 -2.71 -7.15 -7.92
CA SER A 440 -3.34 -8.41 -7.52
C SER A 440 -2.29 -9.42 -7.04
N ARG A 441 -2.60 -10.15 -5.97
CA ARG A 441 -1.70 -11.14 -5.36
C ARG A 441 -2.30 -12.53 -5.46
N ASP A 442 -1.49 -13.53 -5.79
CA ASP A 442 -1.94 -14.92 -5.81
C ASP A 442 -1.55 -15.58 -4.49
N VAL A 443 -2.55 -15.88 -3.66
CA VAL A 443 -2.34 -16.18 -2.24
C VAL A 443 -2.43 -17.67 -1.96
N SER A 444 -1.38 -18.19 -1.33
CA SER A 444 -1.34 -19.53 -0.75
C SER A 444 -0.98 -19.46 0.73
N ILE A 445 -1.63 -20.32 1.52
CA ILE A 445 -1.46 -20.39 2.97
C ILE A 445 -1.08 -21.81 3.35
N SER A 446 -0.02 -21.92 4.13
CA SER A 446 0.39 -23.15 4.77
C SER A 446 0.29 -22.96 6.28
N ALA A 447 -0.55 -23.75 6.95
CA ALA A 447 -0.74 -23.71 8.40
C ALA A 447 -0.23 -24.98 9.13
N TRP A 448 0.43 -24.82 10.28
CA TRP A 448 0.79 -25.92 11.20
C TRP A 448 0.77 -25.46 12.65
N THR A 449 0.74 -26.40 13.58
CA THR A 449 0.78 -26.11 15.02
C THR A 449 2.15 -26.42 15.63
N ALA A 450 2.56 -25.61 16.60
CA ALA A 450 3.79 -25.75 17.35
C ALA A 450 3.49 -25.49 18.85
N PRO A 451 3.48 -26.54 19.70
CA PRO A 451 3.67 -27.96 19.38
C PRO A 451 2.46 -28.58 18.64
N PRO A 452 2.65 -29.66 17.86
CA PRO A 452 1.55 -30.38 17.22
C PRO A 452 0.51 -30.92 18.22
N ARG A 453 -0.77 -30.86 17.85
CA ARG A 453 -1.93 -31.29 18.66
C ARG A 453 -2.87 -32.14 17.82
N ASP A 454 -2.52 -33.41 17.64
CA ASP A 454 -3.29 -34.34 16.80
C ASP A 454 -4.69 -34.63 17.39
N ASP A 455 -4.85 -34.48 18.70
CA ASP A 455 -6.06 -34.73 19.48
C ASP A 455 -7.09 -33.60 19.43
N TRP A 456 -6.70 -32.39 19.01
CA TRP A 456 -7.58 -31.21 18.96
C TRP A 456 -8.44 -31.13 17.68
N GLY A 457 -8.15 -31.99 16.69
CA GLY A 457 -8.87 -32.01 15.42
C GLY A 457 -8.82 -30.67 14.68
N ILE A 458 -7.71 -29.94 14.77
CA ILE A 458 -7.56 -28.63 14.12
C ILE A 458 -7.47 -28.83 12.61
N ALA A 459 -8.34 -28.14 11.89
CA ALA A 459 -8.40 -28.20 10.44
C ALA A 459 -8.48 -26.81 9.82
N LEU A 460 -7.84 -26.66 8.66
CA LEU A 460 -7.88 -25.49 7.81
C LEU A 460 -8.96 -25.70 6.74
N SER A 461 -9.88 -24.75 6.63
CA SER A 461 -10.98 -24.75 5.68
C SER A 461 -10.83 -23.60 4.70
N CYS A 462 -10.70 -23.94 3.41
CA CYS A 462 -10.52 -23.00 2.33
C CYS A 462 -11.42 -23.34 1.16
N GLY A 463 -12.23 -22.38 0.68
CA GLY A 463 -13.10 -22.59 -0.48
C GLY A 463 -14.06 -23.80 -0.33
N GLY A 464 -14.37 -24.19 0.91
CA GLY A 464 -15.22 -25.35 1.22
C GLY A 464 -14.50 -26.70 1.31
N ILE A 465 -13.16 -26.74 1.19
CA ILE A 465 -12.33 -27.93 1.43
C ILE A 465 -11.70 -27.80 2.81
N THR A 466 -11.95 -28.77 3.67
CA THR A 466 -11.41 -28.81 5.03
C THR A 466 -10.34 -29.91 5.13
N GLN A 467 -9.13 -29.55 5.57
CA GLN A 467 -8.00 -30.45 5.73
C GLN A 467 -7.40 -30.34 7.14
N PRO A 468 -7.06 -31.46 7.81
CA PRO A 468 -6.41 -31.43 9.12
C PRO A 468 -4.99 -30.87 9.00
N LEU A 469 -4.52 -30.14 10.03
CA LEU A 469 -3.16 -29.60 10.05
C LEU A 469 -2.10 -30.71 10.24
N PRO A 470 -0.88 -30.58 9.66
CA PRO A 470 -0.42 -29.51 8.77
C PRO A 470 -1.13 -29.56 7.40
N ALA A 471 -1.52 -28.39 6.89
CA ALA A 471 -2.27 -28.27 5.64
C ALA A 471 -1.82 -27.08 4.80
N GLU A 472 -1.87 -27.25 3.49
CA GLU A 472 -1.66 -26.19 2.50
C GLU A 472 -2.97 -25.92 1.77
N CYS A 473 -3.23 -24.63 1.55
CA CYS A 473 -4.44 -24.13 0.95
C CYS A 473 -4.11 -23.02 -0.03
N HIS A 474 -4.69 -23.11 -1.24
CA HIS A 474 -4.61 -22.05 -2.23
C HIS A 474 -5.92 -21.26 -2.23
N LEU A 475 -5.83 -19.95 -1.97
CA LEU A 475 -6.98 -19.05 -1.94
C LEU A 475 -7.23 -18.38 -3.30
N GLY A 476 -6.25 -18.44 -4.19
CA GLY A 476 -6.30 -17.84 -5.53
C GLY A 476 -5.96 -16.35 -5.50
N ILE A 477 -6.41 -15.64 -6.53
CA ILE A 477 -6.05 -14.25 -6.77
C ILE A 477 -6.92 -13.31 -5.91
N VAL A 478 -6.26 -12.53 -5.07
CA VAL A 478 -6.82 -11.42 -4.29
C VAL A 478 -6.55 -10.12 -5.04
N ASP A 479 -7.61 -9.34 -5.28
CA ASP A 479 -7.56 -8.04 -5.94
C ASP A 479 -8.45 -7.02 -5.20
N LEU A 480 -8.49 -5.76 -5.65
CA LEU A 480 -9.29 -4.70 -5.01
C LEU A 480 -10.83 -4.94 -5.03
N LEU A 481 -11.31 -5.95 -5.75
CA LEU A 481 -12.72 -6.32 -5.86
C LEU A 481 -13.03 -7.70 -5.23
N ASN A 482 -12.01 -8.55 -5.07
CA ASN A 482 -12.12 -9.93 -4.64
C ASN A 482 -11.23 -10.15 -3.42
N ASP A 483 -11.86 -10.12 -2.24
CA ASP A 483 -11.22 -10.51 -0.98
C ASP A 483 -11.16 -12.03 -0.86
N ALA A 484 -10.14 -12.54 -0.16
CA ALA A 484 -10.06 -13.95 0.20
C ALA A 484 -10.39 -14.17 1.68
N GLU A 485 -11.00 -15.32 1.97
CA GLU A 485 -11.33 -15.74 3.33
C GLU A 485 -10.93 -17.20 3.55
N PHE A 486 -10.40 -17.49 4.74
CA PHE A 486 -10.17 -18.86 5.20
C PHE A 486 -10.64 -19.01 6.63
N GLU A 487 -10.92 -20.25 7.02
CA GLU A 487 -11.49 -20.57 8.33
C GLU A 487 -10.68 -21.66 9.01
N ILE A 488 -10.45 -21.49 10.30
CA ILE A 488 -9.81 -22.50 11.14
C ILE A 488 -10.89 -23.10 12.04
N THR A 489 -11.03 -24.42 11.99
CA THR A 489 -12.03 -25.16 12.77
C THR A 489 -11.36 -26.11 13.74
N THR A 490 -11.88 -26.23 14.95
CA THR A 490 -11.38 -27.17 15.96
C THR A 490 -12.53 -27.90 16.65
N ASN A 491 -12.30 -29.15 17.06
CA ASN A 491 -13.25 -29.93 17.83
C ASN A 491 -12.51 -30.64 18.97
N ILE A 492 -12.38 -29.93 20.09
CA ILE A 492 -11.68 -30.42 21.28
C ILE A 492 -12.69 -31.15 22.17
N SER A 493 -12.47 -32.44 22.41
CA SER A 493 -13.30 -33.21 23.35
C SER A 493 -12.96 -32.87 24.80
N GLU A 494 -13.93 -32.87 25.72
CA GLU A 494 -13.67 -32.68 27.17
C GLU A 494 -12.72 -33.74 27.78
N ASN A 495 -12.61 -34.91 27.14
CA ASN A 495 -11.70 -35.99 27.55
C ASN A 495 -10.31 -35.92 26.87
N SER A 496 -9.99 -34.85 26.15
CA SER A 496 -8.66 -34.70 25.56
C SER A 496 -7.63 -34.60 26.67
N THR A 497 -6.61 -35.45 26.62
CA THR A 497 -5.45 -35.34 27.50
C THR A 497 -4.67 -34.09 27.12
N ASP A 498 -4.28 -33.27 28.09
CA ASP A 498 -3.32 -32.17 27.92
C ASP A 498 -3.85 -30.88 27.25
N LEU A 499 -4.80 -30.22 27.92
CA LEU A 499 -5.29 -28.87 27.58
C LEU A 499 -4.22 -27.80 27.89
N ILE A 500 -3.21 -27.71 27.02
CA ILE A 500 -2.11 -26.73 27.08
C ILE A 500 -2.17 -25.90 25.79
N PRO A 501 -1.94 -24.58 25.83
CA PRO A 501 -1.89 -23.75 24.63
C PRO A 501 -0.98 -24.31 23.52
N THR A 502 -1.30 -24.00 22.27
CA THR A 502 -0.42 -24.25 21.12
C THR A 502 -0.39 -23.02 20.22
N SER A 503 0.71 -22.81 19.48
CA SER A 503 0.77 -21.73 18.49
C SER A 503 0.45 -22.27 17.11
N ILE A 504 -0.45 -21.62 16.37
CA ILE A 504 -0.62 -21.84 14.95
C ILE A 504 0.31 -20.91 14.19
N LYS A 505 1.12 -21.49 13.30
CA LYS A 505 2.03 -20.80 12.41
C LYS A 505 1.36 -20.79 11.03
N LEU A 506 1.08 -19.59 10.54
CA LEU A 506 0.49 -19.34 9.23
C LEU A 506 1.58 -18.77 8.33
N PHE A 507 2.02 -19.56 7.36
CA PHE A 507 2.93 -19.14 6.30
C PHE A 507 2.11 -18.71 5.10
N ILE A 508 2.21 -17.44 4.74
CA ILE A 508 1.43 -16.81 3.68
C ILE A 508 2.40 -16.44 2.56
N ASP A 509 2.16 -16.96 1.37
CA ASP A 509 2.89 -16.62 0.16
C ASP A 509 1.93 -15.92 -0.80
N ASP A 510 2.22 -14.66 -1.09
CA ASP A 510 1.42 -13.79 -1.96
C ASP A 510 1.96 -13.71 -3.41
N GLY A 511 2.98 -14.52 -3.71
CA GLY A 511 3.69 -14.58 -4.99
C GLY A 511 4.84 -13.58 -5.12
N SER A 512 4.94 -12.58 -4.25
CA SER A 512 6.03 -11.60 -4.21
C SER A 512 6.85 -11.65 -2.92
N GLU A 513 6.16 -11.70 -1.79
CA GLU A 513 6.71 -11.76 -0.45
C GLU A 513 6.06 -12.91 0.32
N ARG A 514 6.79 -13.38 1.33
CA ARG A 514 6.35 -14.46 2.20
C ARG A 514 6.45 -14.04 3.64
N VAL A 515 5.34 -14.21 4.37
CA VAL A 515 5.21 -13.73 5.75
C VAL A 515 4.72 -14.87 6.63
N ILE A 516 5.32 -15.01 7.81
CA ILE A 516 4.78 -15.88 8.87
C ILE A 516 4.04 -15.04 9.90
N LYS A 517 2.81 -15.45 10.18
CA LYS A 517 2.02 -14.97 11.32
C LYS A 517 1.90 -16.09 12.34
N THR A 518 2.18 -15.77 13.59
CA THR A 518 2.01 -16.70 14.72
C THR A 518 0.80 -16.24 15.50
N ILE A 519 -0.14 -17.16 15.74
CA ILE A 519 -1.31 -16.91 16.58
C ILE A 519 -1.31 -17.96 17.68
N GLN A 520 -1.46 -17.54 18.93
CA GLN A 520 -1.58 -18.45 20.07
C GLN A 520 -3.02 -18.94 20.19
N LEU A 521 -3.20 -20.25 20.31
CA LEU A 521 -4.47 -20.92 20.54
C LEU A 521 -4.51 -21.42 21.99
N SER A 522 -5.36 -20.78 22.80
CA SER A 522 -5.49 -21.06 24.23
C SER A 522 -6.85 -21.74 24.50
N PRO A 523 -6.91 -22.98 25.02
CA PRO A 523 -8.18 -23.63 25.34
C PRO A 523 -8.86 -22.94 26.52
N LYS A 524 -10.19 -22.76 26.47
CA LYS A 524 -10.94 -22.12 27.55
C LYS A 524 -11.08 -23.05 28.76
N THR A 525 -10.09 -23.02 29.64
CA THR A 525 -10.07 -23.76 30.91
C THR A 525 -9.83 -22.85 32.10
N ASN A 526 -10.35 -23.23 33.27
CA ASN A 526 -10.25 -22.40 34.48
C ASN A 526 -8.81 -22.22 34.97
N PHE A 527 -7.95 -23.23 34.76
CA PHE A 527 -6.57 -23.26 35.22
C PHE A 527 -5.68 -24.02 34.23
N MET A 528 -4.69 -23.33 33.66
CA MET A 528 -3.73 -23.91 32.72
C MET A 528 -2.45 -23.08 32.62
N PRO A 529 -1.36 -23.66 32.09
CA PRO A 529 -0.18 -22.91 31.67
C PRO A 529 -0.49 -21.87 30.58
N ILE A 530 0.15 -20.71 30.62
CA ILE A 530 0.08 -19.69 29.55
C ILE A 530 0.96 -20.06 28.36
N GLN A 531 2.05 -20.78 28.61
CA GLN A 531 3.04 -21.14 27.59
C GLN A 531 2.93 -22.62 27.23
N SER A 532 3.28 -22.94 25.98
CA SER A 532 3.25 -24.30 25.45
C SER A 532 4.53 -25.10 25.74
N ASN A 533 5.65 -24.41 25.96
CA ASN A 533 6.98 -24.99 26.16
C ASN A 533 7.68 -24.39 27.39
N TRP A 534 8.58 -25.16 28.00
CA TRP A 534 9.55 -24.72 29.00
C TRP A 534 10.72 -24.02 28.33
N ILE A 535 11.08 -22.85 28.85
CA ILE A 535 12.35 -22.19 28.53
C ILE A 535 13.32 -22.52 29.66
N LEU A 536 14.46 -23.13 29.32
CA LEU A 536 15.49 -23.48 30.29
C LEU A 536 16.42 -22.30 30.50
N GLU A 537 16.53 -21.86 31.76
CA GLU A 537 17.47 -20.82 32.17
C GLU A 537 18.59 -21.42 33.02
N PRO A 538 19.86 -21.05 32.77
CA PRO A 538 20.97 -21.50 33.60
C PRO A 538 20.97 -20.79 34.96
N THR A 539 21.08 -21.57 36.04
CA THR A 539 21.22 -21.06 37.42
C THR A 539 22.61 -21.42 37.98
N PHE A 540 22.97 -20.87 39.14
CA PHE A 540 24.26 -21.13 39.77
C PHE A 540 24.49 -22.62 40.07
N ASP A 541 23.44 -23.35 40.46
CA ASP A 541 23.49 -24.76 40.85
C ASP A 541 22.83 -25.72 39.82
N GLY A 542 22.43 -25.24 38.63
CA GLY A 542 21.81 -26.11 37.62
C GLY A 542 20.99 -25.38 36.55
N LEU A 543 19.79 -25.90 36.29
CA LEU A 543 18.82 -25.36 35.32
C LEU A 543 17.50 -25.07 36.05
N SER A 544 16.86 -23.96 35.69
CA SER A 544 15.49 -23.64 36.09
C SER A 544 14.58 -23.58 34.87
N ALA A 545 13.37 -24.10 35.01
CA ALA A 545 12.31 -24.02 34.02
C ALA A 545 11.09 -23.37 34.68
N CYS A 546 10.70 -22.18 34.22
CA CYS A 546 9.59 -21.41 34.82
C CYS A 546 8.48 -21.16 33.80
N ILE A 547 7.22 -21.24 34.25
CA ILE A 547 6.02 -20.90 33.48
C ILE A 547 5.03 -20.16 34.36
N ASN A 548 4.16 -19.36 33.73
CA ASN A 548 3.04 -18.72 34.41
C ASN A 548 1.74 -19.47 34.14
N MET A 549 0.88 -19.54 35.16
CA MET A 549 -0.47 -20.10 35.06
C MET A 549 -1.51 -19.01 34.84
N SER A 550 -2.46 -19.26 33.94
CA SER A 550 -3.68 -18.46 33.79
C SER A 550 -4.77 -18.98 34.74
N VAL A 551 -5.46 -18.06 35.41
CA VAL A 551 -6.60 -18.33 36.27
C VAL A 551 -7.77 -17.46 35.79
N ILE A 552 -8.87 -18.08 35.37
CA ILE A 552 -10.04 -17.34 34.83
C ILE A 552 -11.05 -17.00 35.93
N ASP A 553 -11.41 -17.98 36.77
CA ASP A 553 -12.49 -17.84 37.76
C ASP A 553 -11.96 -17.92 39.21
N GLU A 554 -12.06 -19.09 39.83
CA GLU A 554 -11.57 -19.34 41.19
C GLU A 554 -10.17 -19.93 41.15
N ARG A 555 -9.28 -19.42 41.99
CA ARG A 555 -7.90 -19.93 42.08
C ARG A 555 -7.91 -21.28 42.81
N PRO A 556 -7.50 -22.37 42.15
CA PRO A 556 -7.45 -23.67 42.81
C PRO A 556 -6.36 -23.67 43.90
N THR A 557 -6.55 -24.46 44.94
CA THR A 557 -5.53 -24.77 45.95
C THR A 557 -5.14 -26.23 45.83
N GLY A 558 -3.85 -26.54 46.01
CA GLY A 558 -3.35 -27.88 45.78
C GLY A 558 -1.83 -27.96 45.83
N ASN A 559 -1.29 -29.07 45.33
CA ASN A 559 0.14 -29.34 45.33
C ASN A 559 0.67 -29.63 43.92
N PHE A 560 1.77 -28.95 43.56
CA PHE A 560 2.54 -29.23 42.36
C PHE A 560 3.60 -30.28 42.63
N SER A 561 3.73 -31.21 41.69
CA SER A 561 4.81 -32.19 41.64
C SER A 561 5.29 -32.39 40.21
N THR A 562 6.40 -33.07 40.04
CA THR A 562 6.89 -33.49 38.72
C THR A 562 7.18 -34.98 38.76
N GLY A 563 6.89 -35.68 37.66
CA GLY A 563 7.24 -37.09 37.48
C GLY A 563 8.71 -37.32 37.12
N SER A 564 9.51 -36.25 36.96
CA SER A 564 10.90 -36.35 36.54
C SER A 564 11.86 -36.47 37.72
N HIS A 565 12.66 -37.54 37.75
CA HIS A 565 13.50 -37.92 38.91
C HIS A 565 14.53 -36.88 39.36
N LEU A 566 15.10 -36.10 38.44
CA LEU A 566 16.16 -35.12 38.75
C LEU A 566 15.64 -33.68 38.91
N TRP A 567 14.32 -33.49 38.86
CA TRP A 567 13.71 -32.16 38.89
C TRP A 567 12.82 -32.03 40.13
N ASN A 568 12.87 -30.88 40.77
CA ASN A 568 12.07 -30.55 41.94
C ASN A 568 11.36 -29.21 41.77
N VAL A 569 10.19 -29.07 42.41
CA VAL A 569 9.45 -27.80 42.42
C VAL A 569 10.13 -26.84 43.40
N GLU A 570 10.70 -25.74 42.86
CA GLU A 570 11.28 -24.67 43.67
C GLU A 570 10.21 -23.66 44.08
N LYS A 571 9.38 -23.26 43.12
CA LYS A 571 8.26 -22.34 43.31
C LYS A 571 6.98 -22.98 42.78
N PRO A 572 5.87 -22.97 43.54
CA PRO A 572 5.73 -22.48 44.91
C PRO A 572 6.50 -23.33 45.93
N ALA A 573 6.83 -22.76 47.10
CA ALA A 573 7.64 -23.44 48.11
C ALA A 573 6.98 -24.76 48.56
N ALA A 574 7.76 -25.85 48.54
CA ALA A 574 7.29 -27.21 48.82
C ALA A 574 6.13 -27.70 47.91
N GLY A 575 5.95 -27.10 46.74
CA GLY A 575 4.88 -27.41 45.79
C GLY A 575 3.50 -26.87 46.17
N LEU A 576 3.34 -26.27 47.36
CA LEU A 576 2.05 -25.84 47.89
C LEU A 576 1.52 -24.58 47.18
N PHE A 577 0.49 -24.74 46.36
CA PHE A 577 -0.18 -23.65 45.66
C PHE A 577 -1.42 -23.20 46.45
N THR A 578 -1.46 -21.92 46.82
CA THR A 578 -2.50 -21.35 47.70
C THR A 578 -3.04 -20.05 47.10
N VAL A 579 -4.10 -19.50 47.70
CA VAL A 579 -4.66 -18.21 47.24
C VAL A 579 -3.64 -17.07 47.28
N GLU A 580 -2.60 -17.16 48.12
CA GLU A 580 -1.54 -16.15 48.27
C GLU A 580 -0.29 -16.41 47.39
N SER A 581 -0.16 -17.58 46.74
CA SER A 581 1.02 -17.86 45.91
C SER A 581 1.04 -17.03 44.63
N GLY A 582 2.22 -16.84 44.04
CA GLY A 582 2.36 -16.25 42.70
C GLY A 582 1.77 -17.17 41.62
N ASN A 583 1.59 -16.65 40.39
CA ASN A 583 1.20 -17.45 39.22
C ASN A 583 2.37 -18.19 38.58
N GLU A 584 3.60 -17.87 38.98
CA GLU A 584 4.84 -18.46 38.46
C GLU A 584 5.13 -19.79 39.15
N ILE A 585 5.36 -20.82 38.35
CA ILE A 585 5.79 -22.15 38.78
C ILE A 585 7.16 -22.40 38.19
N CYS A 586 8.13 -22.77 39.03
CA CYS A 586 9.49 -23.05 38.62
C CYS A 586 9.93 -24.44 39.10
N LEU A 587 10.45 -25.22 38.16
CA LEU A 587 11.14 -26.48 38.39
C LEU A 587 12.64 -26.24 38.32
N THR A 588 13.40 -26.85 39.22
CA THR A 588 14.86 -26.82 39.21
C THR A 588 15.44 -28.22 39.16
N GLY A 589 16.53 -28.36 38.42
CA GLY A 589 17.29 -29.60 38.31
C GLY A 589 18.77 -29.32 38.08
N PRO A 590 19.64 -30.34 38.19
CA PRO A 590 21.06 -30.18 37.86
C PRO A 590 21.23 -29.87 36.37
N SER A 591 22.40 -29.35 35.97
CA SER A 591 22.69 -29.01 34.57
C SER A 591 22.55 -30.17 33.58
N TYR A 592 22.73 -31.40 34.05
CA TYR A 592 22.54 -32.64 33.29
C TYR A 592 21.12 -33.24 33.43
N GLY A 593 20.24 -32.63 34.24
CA GLY A 593 18.89 -33.12 34.52
C GLY A 593 18.01 -33.24 33.28
N ARG A 594 18.32 -32.46 32.23
CA ARG A 594 17.64 -32.54 30.93
C ARG A 594 17.83 -33.89 30.23
N LEU A 595 18.97 -34.55 30.43
CA LEU A 595 19.35 -35.77 29.70
C LEU A 595 18.61 -37.02 30.16
N VAL A 596 17.93 -36.93 31.31
CA VAL A 596 17.14 -38.01 31.91
C VAL A 596 15.66 -37.93 31.52
N LEU A 597 15.26 -36.83 30.86
CA LEU A 597 13.87 -36.63 30.46
C LEU A 597 13.44 -37.63 29.39
N GLU A 598 12.18 -38.05 29.50
CA GLU A 598 11.53 -38.82 28.45
C GLU A 598 11.38 -37.98 27.19
N ARG A 599 11.47 -38.65 26.04
CA ARG A 599 11.36 -38.01 24.73
C ARG A 599 10.19 -38.60 23.98
N ASP A 600 9.34 -37.72 23.48
CA ASP A 600 8.33 -38.07 22.51
C ASP A 600 8.80 -37.71 21.08
N SER A 601 7.91 -37.83 20.10
CA SER A 601 8.18 -37.47 18.71
C SER A 601 8.46 -35.97 18.49
N TRP A 602 8.22 -35.11 19.48
CA TRP A 602 8.23 -33.65 19.34
C TRP A 602 9.26 -32.96 20.25
N GLY A 603 9.74 -33.60 21.32
CA GLY A 603 10.78 -33.06 22.17
C GLY A 603 10.99 -33.81 23.49
N GLU A 604 11.80 -33.20 24.35
CA GLU A 604 11.99 -33.65 25.73
C GLU A 604 10.82 -33.16 26.59
N VAL A 605 10.16 -34.08 27.29
CA VAL A 605 8.98 -33.81 28.12
C VAL A 605 9.39 -33.63 29.57
N LEU A 606 9.08 -32.48 30.14
CA LEU A 606 9.19 -32.20 31.57
C LEU A 606 7.77 -32.03 32.14
N PRO A 607 7.15 -33.11 32.65
CA PRO A 607 5.75 -33.08 33.04
C PRO A 607 5.54 -32.28 34.33
N LEU A 608 4.49 -31.47 34.33
CA LEU A 608 3.97 -30.79 35.51
C LEU A 608 2.69 -31.47 35.97
N LEU A 609 2.64 -31.89 37.23
CA LEU A 609 1.50 -32.55 37.84
C LEU A 609 0.92 -31.63 38.91
N PHE A 610 -0.40 -31.45 38.91
CA PHE A 610 -1.11 -30.69 39.91
C PHE A 610 -2.23 -31.53 40.52
N MET A 611 -2.16 -31.69 41.84
CA MET A 611 -3.17 -32.37 42.63
C MET A 611 -3.98 -31.30 43.37
N SER A 612 -5.25 -31.12 43.00
CA SER A 612 -6.16 -30.22 43.69
C SER A 612 -6.52 -30.75 45.08
N ASP A 613 -6.80 -29.86 46.04
CA ASP A 613 -7.36 -30.24 47.34
C ASP A 613 -8.72 -30.97 47.21
N ASP A 614 -9.43 -30.74 46.10
CA ASP A 614 -10.69 -31.42 45.75
C ASP A 614 -10.48 -32.85 45.21
N GLY A 615 -9.23 -33.30 45.06
CA GLY A 615 -8.86 -34.65 44.59
C GLY A 615 -8.87 -34.83 43.08
N GLU A 616 -8.87 -33.73 42.32
CA GLU A 616 -8.70 -33.74 40.86
C GLU A 616 -7.20 -33.66 40.51
N ASP A 617 -6.72 -34.67 39.78
CA ASP A 617 -5.34 -34.76 39.32
C ASP A 617 -5.26 -34.28 37.87
N THR A 618 -4.46 -33.24 37.63
CA THR A 618 -4.21 -32.69 36.30
C THR A 618 -2.72 -32.85 35.95
N ALA A 619 -2.44 -33.29 34.73
CA ALA A 619 -1.09 -33.49 34.24
C ALA A 619 -0.90 -32.69 32.94
N TRP A 620 0.22 -31.99 32.84
CA TRP A 620 0.63 -31.26 31.64
C TRP A 620 2.02 -31.74 31.19
N PRO A 621 2.13 -32.49 30.07
CA PRO A 621 3.39 -32.88 29.47
C PRO A 621 3.98 -31.71 28.66
N ILE A 622 4.44 -30.69 29.38
CA ILE A 622 5.06 -29.52 28.78
C ILE A 622 6.45 -29.91 28.27
N ARG A 623 6.78 -29.50 27.04
CA ARG A 623 8.05 -29.83 26.38
C ARG A 623 9.06 -28.73 26.56
N ILE A 624 10.34 -29.04 26.48
CA ILE A 624 11.39 -28.03 26.44
C ILE A 624 11.45 -27.41 25.04
N ASP A 625 11.60 -26.09 24.97
CA ASP A 625 11.72 -25.38 23.70
C ASP A 625 13.03 -25.76 22.97
N ASN A 626 12.92 -26.04 21.68
CA ASN A 626 14.03 -26.50 20.84
C ASN A 626 15.02 -25.36 20.51
N PRO A 627 16.34 -25.61 20.36
CA PRO A 627 16.94 -26.88 19.91
C PRO A 627 17.41 -27.85 21.01
N SER A 628 17.25 -29.15 20.77
CA SER A 628 17.65 -30.20 21.73
C SER A 628 19.16 -30.52 21.73
N TYR A 629 19.94 -30.10 20.73
CA TYR A 629 21.35 -30.47 20.59
C TYR A 629 22.25 -29.29 20.25
N THR A 630 23.52 -29.42 20.59
CA THR A 630 24.53 -28.39 20.35
C THR A 630 25.54 -28.85 19.30
N LEU A 631 25.78 -27.98 18.31
CA LEU A 631 26.84 -28.06 17.32
C LEU A 631 28.08 -27.32 17.84
N PRO A 632 29.16 -28.02 18.19
CA PRO A 632 30.43 -27.41 18.50
C PRO A 632 31.06 -26.85 17.21
N VAL A 633 31.41 -25.57 17.25
CA VAL A 633 32.02 -24.83 16.15
C VAL A 633 33.48 -24.53 16.52
N PRO A 634 34.47 -24.99 15.74
CA PRO A 634 35.88 -24.70 15.96
C PRO A 634 36.22 -23.24 15.66
N GLN A 635 37.34 -22.74 16.20
CA GLN A 635 37.70 -21.32 16.11
C GLN A 635 37.82 -20.78 14.68
N ASN A 636 38.20 -21.63 13.72
CA ASN A 636 38.34 -21.27 12.30
C ASN A 636 37.16 -21.77 11.43
N GLY A 637 36.08 -22.27 12.05
CA GLY A 637 34.98 -22.92 11.35
C GLY A 637 35.33 -24.32 10.82
N TRP A 638 34.32 -25.01 10.30
CA TRP A 638 34.47 -26.32 9.67
C TRP A 638 34.93 -26.15 8.22
N LEU A 639 35.97 -26.88 7.82
CA LEU A 639 36.42 -26.91 6.44
C LEU A 639 35.81 -28.12 5.73
N LEU A 640 35.01 -27.87 4.70
CA LEU A 640 34.36 -28.90 3.89
C LEU A 640 35.13 -29.05 2.58
N THR A 641 35.66 -30.25 2.32
CA THR A 641 36.32 -30.60 1.06
C THR A 641 35.56 -31.74 0.38
N GLY A 642 35.31 -31.63 -0.93
CA GLY A 642 34.37 -32.49 -1.68
C GLY A 642 34.72 -33.99 -1.81
N LYS A 643 35.64 -34.52 -1.01
CA LYS A 643 36.03 -35.95 -0.98
C LYS A 643 36.12 -36.55 0.42
N GLU A 644 35.78 -35.82 1.47
CA GLU A 644 35.84 -36.34 2.83
C GLU A 644 34.63 -37.21 3.17
N THR A 645 34.90 -38.42 3.67
CA THR A 645 33.85 -39.35 4.14
C THR A 645 33.25 -38.94 5.49
N ASN A 646 33.75 -37.88 6.12
CA ASN A 646 33.44 -37.50 7.51
C ASN A 646 32.46 -36.30 7.60
N ILE A 647 31.72 -36.02 6.53
CA ILE A 647 30.75 -34.92 6.43
C ILE A 647 29.33 -35.46 6.68
N PRO A 648 28.50 -34.82 7.53
CA PRO A 648 27.12 -35.21 7.76
C PRO A 648 26.26 -35.10 6.49
N PRO A 649 25.23 -35.95 6.32
CA PRO A 649 24.36 -35.93 5.14
C PRO A 649 23.62 -34.60 4.90
N TRP A 650 23.56 -33.72 5.90
CA TRP A 650 22.87 -32.44 5.82
C TRP A 650 23.75 -31.27 5.37
N LEU A 651 25.06 -31.51 5.26
CA LEU A 651 26.05 -30.59 4.69
C LEU A 651 26.48 -31.00 3.28
N THR A 652 25.68 -31.82 2.59
CA THR A 652 25.92 -32.19 1.19
C THR A 652 25.25 -31.23 0.21
N ASP A 653 25.68 -31.28 -1.05
CA ASP A 653 25.14 -30.50 -2.17
C ASP A 653 23.60 -30.51 -2.22
N GLY A 654 23.03 -29.33 -2.47
CA GLY A 654 21.58 -29.12 -2.62
C GLY A 654 20.79 -28.98 -1.32
N ASN A 655 21.38 -29.21 -0.14
CA ASN A 655 20.68 -28.99 1.12
C ASN A 655 20.58 -27.50 1.47
N HIS A 656 19.43 -27.12 2.05
CA HIS A 656 19.13 -25.76 2.49
C HIS A 656 19.35 -25.62 4.00
N LEU A 657 20.10 -24.59 4.39
CA LEU A 657 20.40 -24.24 5.77
C LEU A 657 19.98 -22.82 6.06
N ALA A 658 19.51 -22.60 7.28
CA ALA A 658 19.18 -21.29 7.81
C ALA A 658 19.86 -21.11 9.18
N TRP A 659 20.32 -19.89 9.47
CA TRP A 659 20.78 -19.50 10.80
C TRP A 659 19.89 -18.41 11.37
N GLY A 660 19.69 -18.37 12.68
CA GLY A 660 19.11 -17.20 13.33
C GLY A 660 19.17 -17.30 14.84
N GLU A 661 18.76 -16.23 15.50
CA GLU A 661 18.78 -16.14 16.97
C GLU A 661 17.63 -16.94 17.61
N GLU A 662 16.55 -17.19 16.85
CA GLU A 662 15.37 -17.92 17.29
C GLU A 662 15.19 -19.25 16.54
N SER A 663 14.29 -20.10 17.05
CA SER A 663 13.96 -21.42 16.46
C SER A 663 13.10 -21.35 15.19
N GLN A 664 12.62 -20.16 14.80
CA GLN A 664 11.83 -19.91 13.60
C GLN A 664 12.72 -19.58 12.41
N LEU A 665 13.14 -20.62 11.69
CA LEU A 665 14.08 -20.56 10.57
C LEU A 665 13.49 -21.26 9.34
N CYS A 666 14.10 -21.06 8.16
CA CYS A 666 13.62 -21.57 6.86
C CYS A 666 12.42 -20.77 6.30
N LEU A 667 12.58 -19.45 6.20
CA LEU A 667 11.53 -18.51 5.85
C LEU A 667 11.63 -18.02 4.39
N SER A 668 12.83 -18.05 3.81
CA SER A 668 13.11 -17.36 2.55
C SER A 668 13.39 -18.31 1.39
N GLN A 669 12.65 -18.14 0.30
CA GLN A 669 13.03 -18.72 -1.00
C GLN A 669 14.26 -18.06 -1.64
N THR A 670 14.90 -17.10 -0.95
CA THR A 670 16.15 -16.48 -1.43
C THR A 670 17.40 -17.23 -0.98
N ALA A 671 17.26 -18.46 -0.48
CA ALA A 671 18.41 -19.35 -0.30
C ALA A 671 19.16 -19.47 -1.63
N ARG A 672 20.33 -18.85 -1.69
CA ARG A 672 21.20 -18.87 -2.86
C ARG A 672 22.40 -19.77 -2.56
N PRO A 673 23.01 -20.38 -3.59
CA PRO A 673 24.30 -21.00 -3.39
C PRO A 673 25.28 -19.94 -2.91
N VAL A 674 26.14 -20.33 -1.97
CA VAL A 674 27.21 -19.47 -1.43
C VAL A 674 28.05 -18.92 -2.58
N THR A 675 28.43 -17.64 -2.51
CA THR A 675 29.28 -17.03 -3.54
C THR A 675 30.72 -17.52 -3.41
N SER A 676 31.38 -17.80 -4.54
CA SER A 676 32.79 -18.20 -4.55
C SER A 676 33.70 -17.01 -4.76
N ILE A 677 34.80 -16.98 -4.00
CA ILE A 677 35.94 -16.07 -4.23
C ILE A 677 37.13 -16.98 -4.57
N GLU A 678 37.60 -16.91 -5.81
CA GLU A 678 38.76 -17.71 -6.29
C GLU A 678 38.63 -19.24 -6.08
N GLY A 679 37.41 -19.78 -6.04
CA GLY A 679 37.17 -21.22 -5.88
C GLY A 679 36.99 -21.71 -4.44
N ASN A 680 37.10 -20.82 -3.45
CA ASN A 680 36.69 -21.07 -2.07
C ASN A 680 35.31 -20.45 -1.80
N TYR A 681 34.43 -21.23 -1.20
CA TYR A 681 33.13 -20.78 -0.71
C TYR A 681 33.25 -20.42 0.77
N SER A 682 32.62 -19.33 1.20
CA SER A 682 32.57 -18.94 2.62
C SER A 682 31.17 -18.48 2.96
N TRP A 683 30.57 -19.07 3.99
CA TRP A 683 29.29 -18.59 4.48
C TRP A 683 29.50 -17.46 5.48
N ASP A 684 29.02 -16.27 5.13
CA ASP A 684 28.94 -15.12 6.04
C ASP A 684 27.47 -14.79 6.32
N VAL A 685 27.05 -15.12 7.54
CA VAL A 685 25.68 -14.93 8.02
C VAL A 685 25.25 -13.46 8.03
N SER A 686 26.19 -12.52 8.14
CA SER A 686 25.87 -11.08 8.07
C SER A 686 25.36 -10.64 6.70
N THR A 687 25.68 -11.42 5.66
CA THR A 687 25.26 -11.15 4.27
C THR A 687 24.11 -12.04 3.83
N GLN A 688 24.07 -13.28 4.30
CA GLN A 688 23.09 -14.30 3.91
C GLN A 688 22.74 -15.20 5.09
N ILE A 689 21.51 -15.06 5.57
CA ILE A 689 20.95 -15.81 6.70
C ILE A 689 20.62 -17.25 6.30
N GLU A 690 20.27 -17.46 5.02
CA GLU A 690 19.94 -18.77 4.44
C GLU A 690 20.81 -19.08 3.22
N ILE A 691 21.25 -20.34 3.10
CA ILE A 691 22.13 -20.79 2.02
C ILE A 691 21.74 -22.16 1.48
N ILE A 692 22.08 -22.40 0.22
CA ILE A 692 22.11 -23.75 -0.37
C ILE A 692 23.57 -24.20 -0.43
N ILE A 693 23.84 -25.42 0.06
CA ILE A 693 25.18 -25.99 -0.03
C ILE A 693 25.54 -26.21 -1.50
N PRO A 694 26.66 -25.64 -2.00
CA PRO A 694 27.09 -25.81 -3.38
C PRO A 694 27.72 -27.19 -3.65
N ASP A 695 27.75 -27.61 -4.91
CA ASP A 695 28.49 -28.81 -5.33
C ASP A 695 30.00 -28.60 -5.15
N LEU A 696 30.60 -29.38 -4.24
CA LEU A 696 32.02 -29.32 -3.88
C LEU A 696 32.90 -30.28 -4.71
N SER A 697 32.39 -30.89 -5.78
CA SER A 697 33.07 -31.94 -6.56
C SER A 697 34.41 -31.55 -7.23
N ASN A 698 34.72 -30.25 -7.38
CA ASN A 698 35.84 -29.72 -8.19
C ASN A 698 36.99 -29.04 -7.40
N GLU A 699 37.59 -29.72 -6.40
CA GLU A 699 38.69 -29.17 -5.56
C GLU A 699 38.36 -27.84 -4.83
N SER A 700 37.09 -27.46 -4.79
CA SER A 700 36.59 -26.29 -4.07
C SER A 700 36.36 -26.62 -2.61
N ASN A 701 36.71 -25.69 -1.72
CA ASN A 701 36.50 -25.83 -0.29
C ASN A 701 35.39 -24.87 0.19
N LEU A 702 34.54 -25.32 1.10
CA LEU A 702 33.58 -24.48 1.80
C LEU A 702 34.04 -24.28 3.25
N SER A 703 34.26 -23.03 3.63
CA SER A 703 34.46 -22.63 5.02
C SER A 703 33.09 -22.40 5.67
N PHE A 704 32.66 -23.34 6.50
CA PHE A 704 31.40 -23.30 7.24
C PHE A 704 31.64 -22.77 8.65
N ASN A 705 31.39 -21.47 8.86
CA ASN A 705 31.64 -20.79 10.12
C ASN A 705 30.40 -20.02 10.61
N PRO A 706 29.37 -20.72 11.11
CA PRO A 706 28.19 -20.07 11.68
C PRO A 706 28.56 -19.26 12.94
N PRO A 707 27.91 -18.11 13.19
CA PRO A 707 28.05 -17.39 14.45
C PRO A 707 27.68 -18.28 15.66
N LEU A 708 28.34 -18.03 16.78
CA LEU A 708 28.09 -18.70 18.06
C LEU A 708 26.80 -18.19 18.70
N ASP A 709 26.23 -18.97 19.62
CA ASP A 709 25.05 -18.64 20.41
C ASP A 709 23.77 -18.42 19.59
N GLY A 710 23.73 -18.90 18.35
CA GLY A 710 22.55 -18.94 17.49
C GLY A 710 22.08 -20.36 17.17
N VAL A 711 20.97 -20.47 16.43
CA VAL A 711 20.36 -21.72 15.97
C VAL A 711 20.64 -21.92 14.49
N ILE A 712 21.06 -23.12 14.11
CA ILE A 712 21.12 -23.57 12.71
C ILE A 712 19.97 -24.53 12.48
N ALA A 713 19.13 -24.26 11.49
CA ALA A 713 18.09 -25.15 11.03
C ALA A 713 18.45 -25.75 9.67
N VAL A 714 18.15 -27.03 9.51
CA VAL A 714 18.17 -27.70 8.21
C VAL A 714 16.76 -27.71 7.66
N CYS A 715 16.60 -27.08 6.50
CA CYS A 715 15.32 -26.84 5.89
C CYS A 715 14.97 -27.97 4.92
N ASP A 716 13.68 -28.29 4.84
CA ASP A 716 13.12 -29.27 3.91
C ASP A 716 11.84 -28.68 3.31
N ASP A 717 11.95 -28.16 2.09
CA ASP A 717 10.85 -27.54 1.36
C ASP A 717 9.68 -28.48 1.07
N THR A 718 9.85 -29.79 1.27
CA THR A 718 8.82 -30.80 1.00
C THR A 718 8.01 -31.18 2.24
N ASN A 719 8.49 -30.82 3.43
CA ASN A 719 7.87 -31.18 4.70
C ASN A 719 7.33 -29.94 5.42
N MET A 720 6.34 -30.16 6.27
CA MET A 720 5.66 -29.10 7.01
C MET A 720 5.58 -29.48 8.49
N PRO A 721 6.22 -28.74 9.41
CA PRO A 721 7.01 -27.50 9.20
C PRO A 721 8.25 -27.70 8.30
N PRO A 722 8.75 -26.63 7.65
CA PRO A 722 9.91 -26.71 6.75
C PRO A 722 11.24 -26.95 7.47
N VAL A 723 11.24 -27.15 8.78
CA VAL A 723 12.45 -27.44 9.57
C VAL A 723 12.53 -28.94 9.83
N LYS A 724 13.59 -29.57 9.33
CA LYS A 724 13.85 -31.00 9.52
C LYS A 724 14.53 -31.31 10.85
N PHE A 725 15.49 -30.49 11.26
CA PHE A 725 16.13 -30.49 12.58
C PHE A 725 16.93 -29.21 12.78
N ASN A 726 17.19 -28.86 14.05
CA ASN A 726 17.93 -27.67 14.42
C ASN A 726 19.00 -27.96 15.50
N PHE A 727 20.01 -27.09 15.57
CA PHE A 727 21.11 -27.16 16.53
C PHE A 727 21.41 -25.78 17.11
N THR A 728 21.70 -25.70 18.40
CA THR A 728 22.37 -24.52 18.96
C THR A 728 23.85 -24.55 18.62
N THR A 729 24.46 -23.39 18.42
CA THR A 729 25.89 -23.27 18.12
C THR A 729 26.65 -22.89 19.38
N SER A 730 27.71 -23.62 19.69
CA SER A 730 28.62 -23.28 20.78
C SER A 730 30.07 -23.46 20.36
N LYS A 731 31.00 -22.84 21.08
CA LYS A 731 32.42 -23.02 20.80
C LYS A 731 32.88 -24.41 21.23
N GLY A 732 33.59 -25.13 20.36
CA GLY A 732 34.12 -26.46 20.69
C GLY A 732 35.15 -26.99 19.68
N PRO A 733 35.80 -28.13 19.97
CA PRO A 733 36.80 -28.71 19.09
C PRO A 733 36.20 -29.34 17.81
N PRO A 734 36.99 -29.46 16.71
CA PRO A 734 36.55 -30.06 15.45
C PRO A 734 36.50 -31.59 15.54
N VAL A 735 35.46 -32.11 16.21
CA VAL A 735 35.25 -33.55 16.41
C VAL A 735 33.98 -34.04 15.74
N ALA A 736 34.09 -35.16 15.04
CA ALA A 736 32.95 -35.90 14.52
C ALA A 736 32.74 -37.20 15.30
N VAL A 737 31.49 -37.53 15.59
CA VAL A 737 31.12 -38.82 16.21
C VAL A 737 30.47 -39.69 15.15
N LYS A 738 31.00 -40.89 14.95
CA LYS A 738 30.46 -41.89 14.03
C LYS A 738 29.80 -43.05 14.79
N SER A 739 28.59 -43.40 14.39
CA SER A 739 27.81 -44.53 14.94
C SER A 739 27.08 -45.22 13.80
N ASP A 740 27.25 -46.54 13.64
CA ASP A 740 26.58 -47.38 12.63
C ASP A 740 26.50 -46.74 11.21
N ASP A 741 27.64 -46.18 10.76
CA ASP A 741 27.85 -45.43 9.50
C ASP A 741 27.25 -44.01 9.39
N ALA A 742 26.52 -43.52 10.40
CA ALA A 742 26.08 -42.13 10.48
C ALA A 742 27.14 -41.23 11.14
N ILE A 743 27.39 -40.06 10.57
CA ILE A 743 28.31 -39.05 11.10
C ILE A 743 27.51 -37.90 11.74
N ILE A 744 27.89 -37.57 12.97
CA ILE A 744 27.21 -36.60 13.81
C ILE A 744 28.22 -35.51 14.19
N TRP A 745 27.96 -34.29 13.75
CA TRP A 745 28.68 -33.09 14.21
C TRP A 745 27.96 -32.41 15.38
N GLY A 746 26.63 -32.42 15.41
CA GLY A 746 25.82 -31.95 16.54
C GLY A 746 25.76 -32.98 17.69
N TRP A 747 26.90 -33.29 18.30
CA TRP A 747 27.00 -34.28 19.39
C TRP A 747 26.86 -33.69 20.79
N GLY A 748 26.93 -32.35 20.93
CA GLY A 748 26.87 -31.69 22.23
C GLY A 748 25.52 -31.91 22.91
N SER A 749 25.56 -32.34 24.17
CA SER A 749 24.36 -32.59 24.99
C SER A 749 23.38 -33.60 24.37
N ARG A 750 23.89 -34.49 23.51
CA ARG A 750 23.13 -35.59 22.91
C ARG A 750 23.34 -36.86 23.75
N PRO A 751 22.27 -37.52 24.23
CA PRO A 751 22.40 -38.80 24.91
C PRO A 751 22.85 -39.86 23.89
N LEU A 752 23.92 -40.57 24.24
CA LEU A 752 24.48 -41.68 23.49
C LEU A 752 23.83 -42.98 24.00
N GLN A 753 23.20 -43.72 23.08
CA GLN A 753 22.61 -45.03 23.38
C GLN A 753 23.72 -46.09 23.54
N SER A 754 23.38 -47.25 24.11
CA SER A 754 24.28 -48.40 24.23
C SER A 754 24.76 -48.85 22.84
N GLY A 755 26.08 -48.82 22.61
CA GLY A 755 26.67 -49.09 21.30
C GLY A 755 28.17 -48.79 21.25
N VAL A 756 28.78 -48.95 20.07
CA VAL A 756 30.18 -48.59 19.84
C VAL A 756 30.22 -47.30 19.00
N TYR A 757 30.92 -46.29 19.50
CA TYR A 757 31.08 -44.99 18.84
C TYR A 757 32.54 -44.78 18.45
N GLU A 758 32.77 -44.19 17.30
CA GLU A 758 34.09 -43.75 16.87
C GLU A 758 34.15 -42.22 16.93
N ILE A 759 35.01 -41.69 17.79
CA ILE A 759 35.26 -40.25 17.92
C ILE A 759 36.46 -39.90 17.05
N ILE A 760 36.28 -39.01 16.08
CA ILE A 760 37.28 -38.67 15.07
C ILE A 760 37.73 -37.22 15.26
N ASN A 761 39.04 -37.01 15.36
CA ASN A 761 39.63 -35.67 15.40
C ASN A 761 39.88 -35.16 13.97
N LEU A 762 39.15 -34.11 13.57
CA LEU A 762 39.25 -33.47 12.26
C LEU A 762 40.10 -32.18 12.30
N GLY A 763 40.68 -31.84 13.45
CA GLY A 763 41.49 -30.65 13.64
C GLY A 763 43.00 -30.88 13.54
N ASP A 764 43.74 -29.78 13.76
CA ASP A 764 45.20 -29.73 13.70
C ASP A 764 45.89 -29.86 15.07
N VAL A 765 45.11 -30.09 16.14
CA VAL A 765 45.59 -30.21 17.53
C VAL A 765 45.07 -31.51 18.14
N ASP A 766 45.87 -32.13 19.01
CA ASP A 766 45.47 -33.31 19.76
C ASP A 766 44.34 -32.96 20.75
N ILE A 767 43.32 -33.82 20.84
CA ILE A 767 42.14 -33.55 21.68
C ILE A 767 42.15 -34.47 22.88
N SER A 768 42.09 -33.90 24.09
CA SER A 768 41.99 -34.68 25.33
C SER A 768 40.54 -34.93 25.72
N ILE A 769 40.21 -36.18 26.08
CA ILE A 769 38.92 -36.55 26.63
C ILE A 769 39.06 -36.71 28.14
N THR A 770 38.30 -35.92 28.88
CA THR A 770 38.19 -36.02 30.33
C THR A 770 36.87 -36.71 30.66
N ALA A 771 36.93 -37.90 31.28
CA ALA A 771 35.74 -38.55 31.78
C ALA A 771 35.27 -37.89 33.09
N LEU A 772 34.00 -37.49 33.13
CA LEU A 772 33.29 -37.05 34.33
C LEU A 772 32.21 -38.06 34.65
N ILE A 773 32.13 -38.48 35.90
CA ILE A 773 31.15 -39.48 36.32
C ILE A 773 30.19 -38.83 37.32
N HIS A 774 28.91 -38.89 36.99
CA HIS A 774 27.81 -38.35 37.78
C HIS A 774 27.03 -39.53 38.35
N HIS A 775 27.33 -39.95 39.58
CA HIS A 775 26.79 -41.19 40.14
C HIS A 775 26.06 -40.98 41.48
N SER A 776 25.02 -41.78 41.72
CA SER A 776 24.52 -42.12 43.08
C SER A 776 24.79 -43.59 43.46
N ILE A 777 25.51 -44.33 42.59
CA ILE A 777 25.82 -45.76 42.68
C ILE A 777 27.36 -45.95 42.66
N ASP A 778 27.89 -47.02 43.24
CA ASP A 778 29.35 -47.31 43.31
C ASP A 778 30.07 -47.27 41.94
N TYR A 779 31.15 -46.49 41.90
CA TYR A 779 32.08 -46.30 40.78
C TYR A 779 32.66 -47.62 40.24
N ASN A 780 33.00 -48.56 41.13
CA ASN A 780 33.70 -49.81 40.76
C ASN A 780 32.84 -50.79 39.96
N LEU A 781 31.51 -50.60 39.96
CA LEU A 781 30.57 -51.49 39.27
C LEU A 781 30.13 -50.97 37.93
N SER A 782 30.29 -49.66 37.67
CA SER A 782 29.64 -48.92 36.58
C SER A 782 29.82 -49.48 35.16
N GLY A 783 30.71 -50.46 34.95
CA GLY A 783 30.82 -51.24 33.70
C GLY A 783 31.40 -50.48 32.52
N TRP A 784 31.53 -49.16 32.63
CA TRP A 784 32.22 -48.29 31.69
C TRP A 784 33.74 -48.53 31.85
N VAL A 785 34.38 -49.01 30.78
CA VAL A 785 35.83 -49.24 30.76
C VAL A 785 36.57 -47.92 31.00
N ASP A 786 37.68 -47.96 31.74
CA ASP A 786 38.57 -46.85 32.12
C ASP A 786 39.00 -45.97 30.92
N HIS A 787 38.15 -45.03 30.51
CA HIS A 787 38.46 -43.96 29.57
C HIS A 787 38.91 -42.72 30.34
N GLN A 788 39.98 -42.83 31.13
CA GLN A 788 40.55 -41.70 31.87
C GLN A 788 41.69 -41.06 31.07
N ASN A 789 41.48 -39.80 30.64
CA ASN A 789 42.48 -38.97 29.96
C ASN A 789 42.97 -39.54 28.62
N ASP A 790 42.07 -40.06 27.80
CA ASP A 790 42.39 -40.46 26.43
C ASP A 790 42.74 -39.24 25.59
N VAL A 791 43.74 -39.36 24.71
CA VAL A 791 44.14 -38.29 23.77
C VAL A 791 43.93 -38.81 22.35
N ILE A 792 43.12 -38.09 21.58
CA ILE A 792 42.90 -38.37 20.16
C ILE A 792 43.92 -37.57 19.35
N PRO A 793 44.91 -38.22 18.71
CA PRO A 793 45.90 -37.51 17.93
C PRO A 793 45.27 -36.83 16.71
N VAL A 794 45.93 -35.80 16.17
CA VAL A 794 45.55 -35.14 14.90
C VAL A 794 45.23 -36.17 13.80
N GLY A 795 44.01 -36.08 13.24
CA GLY A 795 43.54 -37.00 12.20
C GLY A 795 43.29 -38.45 12.64
N GLY A 796 43.41 -38.74 13.94
CA GLY A 796 43.15 -40.05 14.53
C GLY A 796 41.69 -40.24 14.95
N SER A 797 41.37 -41.47 15.36
CA SER A 797 40.08 -41.80 15.96
C SER A 797 40.24 -42.65 17.23
N LEU A 798 39.26 -42.54 18.12
CA LEU A 798 39.13 -43.32 19.34
C LEU A 798 37.82 -44.10 19.29
N LEU A 799 37.88 -45.41 19.56
CA LEU A 799 36.70 -46.24 19.71
C LEU A 799 36.23 -46.23 21.17
N LEU A 800 35.05 -45.68 21.38
CA LEU A 800 34.34 -45.63 22.65
C LEU A 800 33.32 -46.76 22.69
N ASN A 801 33.53 -47.75 23.55
CA ASN A 801 32.58 -48.84 23.73
C ASN A 801 31.64 -48.55 24.90
N LEU A 802 30.38 -48.24 24.58
CA LEU A 802 29.32 -47.89 25.52
C LEU A 802 28.34 -49.05 25.77
N THR A 803 28.74 -50.30 25.50
CA THR A 803 27.87 -51.47 25.75
C THR A 803 27.63 -51.69 27.24
N THR A 804 26.39 -51.52 27.66
CA THR A 804 25.89 -51.62 29.05
C THR A 804 25.98 -53.02 29.64
N THR A 805 26.37 -53.16 30.91
CA THR A 805 26.50 -54.44 31.62
C THR A 805 25.43 -54.73 32.70
N PHE A 806 24.49 -53.81 32.95
CA PHE A 806 23.52 -53.88 34.05
C PHE A 806 22.08 -54.17 33.63
N ASN A 807 21.22 -54.50 34.62
CA ASN A 807 19.80 -54.71 34.42
C ASN A 807 19.06 -53.37 34.22
N SER A 808 18.58 -53.13 33.01
CA SER A 808 17.94 -51.87 32.58
C SER A 808 16.60 -51.56 33.28
N SER A 809 16.05 -52.49 34.07
CA SER A 809 14.78 -52.30 34.78
C SER A 809 14.91 -51.51 36.09
N GLU A 810 16.09 -51.48 36.71
CA GLU A 810 16.28 -50.92 38.06
C GLU A 810 17.15 -49.64 38.06
N THR A 811 18.01 -49.48 37.05
CA THR A 811 18.93 -48.34 36.96
C THR A 811 18.71 -47.53 35.68
N TYR A 812 18.91 -46.22 35.76
CA TYR A 812 18.96 -45.30 34.63
C TYR A 812 20.42 -44.97 34.33
N GLN A 813 20.85 -45.15 33.07
CA GLN A 813 22.22 -44.87 32.63
C GLN A 813 22.19 -44.05 31.36
N VAL A 814 23.00 -42.99 31.33
CA VAL A 814 23.13 -42.12 30.17
C VAL A 814 24.57 -41.64 30.05
N ALA A 815 25.08 -41.67 28.82
CA ALA A 815 26.38 -41.09 28.47
C ALA A 815 26.16 -39.96 27.48
N TRP A 816 26.93 -38.88 27.59
CA TRP A 816 26.89 -37.78 26.61
C TRP A 816 28.23 -37.04 26.58
N LEU A 817 28.48 -36.38 25.45
CA LEU A 817 29.64 -35.52 25.29
C LEU A 817 29.23 -34.06 25.54
N SER A 818 30.08 -33.31 26.25
CA SER A 818 29.93 -31.86 26.41
C SER A 818 31.24 -31.13 26.12
N THR A 819 31.13 -29.87 25.70
CA THR A 819 32.30 -29.01 25.48
C THR A 819 32.88 -28.56 26.82
N ASP A 820 34.20 -28.51 26.93
CA ASP A 820 34.89 -28.09 28.15
C ASP A 820 35.07 -26.57 28.21
N ASN A 821 33.95 -25.85 28.38
CA ASN A 821 33.95 -24.39 28.32
C ASN A 821 34.58 -23.72 29.57
N GLU A 822 34.64 -24.44 30.70
CA GLU A 822 35.07 -23.89 32.00
C GLU A 822 36.58 -23.71 32.13
N ALA A 823 37.37 -24.47 31.36
CA ALA A 823 38.83 -24.40 31.39
C ALA A 823 39.44 -23.37 30.42
N GLY A 824 38.62 -22.77 29.54
CA GLY A 824 39.10 -21.89 28.47
C GLY A 824 40.01 -22.60 27.44
N THR A 825 40.07 -23.93 27.48
CA THR A 825 40.84 -24.78 26.57
C THR A 825 39.94 -25.28 25.45
N TYR A 826 40.38 -25.08 24.20
CA TYR A 826 39.59 -25.44 23.02
C TYR A 826 39.85 -26.86 22.51
N ASP A 827 40.76 -27.57 23.17
CA ASP A 827 41.30 -28.87 22.74
C ASP A 827 40.86 -30.01 23.68
N SER A 828 39.76 -29.83 24.43
CA SER A 828 39.23 -30.84 25.35
C SER A 828 37.72 -31.09 25.21
N ILE A 829 37.32 -32.33 25.43
CA ILE A 829 35.92 -32.78 25.47
C ILE A 829 35.68 -33.49 26.80
N LYS A 830 34.52 -33.25 27.41
CA LYS A 830 34.06 -33.97 28.60
C LYS A 830 33.18 -35.14 28.17
N LEU A 831 33.60 -36.36 28.51
CA LEU A 831 32.76 -37.56 28.42
C LEU A 831 32.04 -37.72 29.76
N ASN A 832 30.74 -37.44 29.76
CA ASN A 832 29.93 -37.57 30.97
C ASN A 832 29.29 -38.95 30.98
N LEU A 833 29.49 -39.67 32.08
CA LEU A 833 28.90 -40.97 32.33
C LEU A 833 28.04 -40.85 33.59
N ALA A 834 26.76 -41.19 33.50
CA ALA A 834 25.88 -41.07 34.63
C ALA A 834 25.04 -42.31 34.88
N ALA A 835 24.85 -42.62 36.16
CA ALA A 835 24.09 -43.78 36.63
C ALA A 835 23.31 -43.44 37.91
N TRP A 836 22.00 -43.69 37.88
CA TRP A 836 21.07 -43.46 38.99
C TRP A 836 20.11 -44.63 39.18
N CYS A 837 19.55 -44.78 40.38
CA CYS A 837 18.43 -45.69 40.63
C CYS A 837 17.14 -45.12 40.03
N ARG A 838 16.28 -45.97 39.44
CA ARG A 838 14.96 -45.53 38.95
C ARG A 838 13.99 -45.23 40.10
N GLN A 839 14.16 -45.83 41.26
CA GLN A 839 13.35 -45.58 42.45
C GLN A 839 14.22 -45.67 43.69
N GLY A 840 14.13 -44.66 44.56
CA GLY A 840 14.89 -44.57 45.80
C GLY A 840 16.39 -44.35 45.58
N ASP A 841 17.17 -44.69 46.60
CA ASP A 841 18.64 -44.60 46.59
C ASP A 841 19.26 -45.99 46.77
N ASP A 842 20.54 -46.08 46.46
CA ASP A 842 21.31 -47.30 46.73
C ASP A 842 21.52 -47.45 48.24
N LEU A 843 21.04 -48.56 48.82
CA LEU A 843 21.07 -48.82 50.27
C LEU A 843 22.48 -48.73 50.89
N ASN A 844 23.52 -49.05 50.11
CA ASN A 844 24.90 -49.04 50.58
C ASN A 844 25.90 -48.91 49.42
N GLN A 845 26.40 -47.70 49.20
CA GLN A 845 27.33 -47.38 48.13
C GLN A 845 28.70 -48.10 48.21
N ASP A 846 29.00 -48.81 49.30
CA ASP A 846 30.32 -49.41 49.57
C ASP A 846 30.36 -50.96 49.55
N ASP A 847 29.22 -51.67 49.41
CA ASP A 847 29.20 -53.15 49.45
C ASP A 847 29.34 -53.83 48.09
N GLY A 848 29.27 -53.05 47.03
CA GLY A 848 29.41 -53.52 45.67
C GLY A 848 28.18 -54.29 45.13
N GLU A 849 27.01 -54.11 45.73
CA GLU A 849 25.72 -54.60 45.21
C GLU A 849 24.74 -53.42 45.02
N ILE A 850 24.23 -53.22 43.81
CA ILE A 850 23.23 -52.17 43.55
C ILE A 850 21.88 -52.63 44.08
N ASN A 851 21.41 -52.00 45.16
CA ASN A 851 20.10 -52.26 45.75
C ASN A 851 19.30 -50.96 45.82
N CYS A 852 18.63 -50.62 44.71
CA CYS A 852 17.74 -49.46 44.63
C CYS A 852 16.49 -49.69 45.49
N VAL A 853 16.40 -49.02 46.64
CA VAL A 853 15.27 -49.16 47.57
C VAL A 853 14.70 -47.79 47.90
N LEU A 854 13.37 -47.68 47.87
CA LEU A 854 12.65 -46.51 48.35
C LEU A 854 12.91 -46.36 49.86
N GLU A 855 13.44 -45.22 50.31
CA GLU A 855 13.38 -44.88 51.73
C GLU A 855 11.91 -44.93 52.17
N GLU A 856 11.56 -45.87 53.04
CA GLU A 856 10.28 -45.81 53.75
C GLU A 856 10.33 -44.55 54.64
N ALA A 857 9.46 -43.58 54.31
CA ALA A 857 9.30 -42.31 55.03
C ALA A 857 8.86 -42.49 56.50
#